data_AF-A0A8J4GUX9-F1
#
_entry.id   AF-A0A8J4GUX9-F1
#
_cell.length_a   1.000
_cell.length_b   1.000
_cell.length_c   1.000
_cell.angle_alpha   90.00
_cell.angle_beta   90.00
_cell.angle_gamma   90.00
#
_symmetry.space_group_name_H-M   'P 1'
#
loop_
_entity.id
_entity.type
_entity.pdbx_description
1 polymer ?
#
loop_
_entity_poly.entity_id
_entity_poly.type
_entity_poly.pdbx_seq_one_letter_code
_entity_poly.pdbx_strand_id
1 'polypeptide(L)'
;MESPRGKRICVIGSGISGLSTAWLLHRNGARVTLMEKEEHCGGHTLTDHTSPYPIDLGFQVFNLTTYPHFVGFLDCLGVDSMESDMSFALSMDDGKLEWGSDSLDTIFAQRQNICRPSFLAMLKDVVRFGREAPKVLEPSAAHIYNEMTLSQYLEKHNYSTSFINNYVVPMCAAVWSVPNAQVLLFPVCMLVRFWVNHHLLDIFQRPLWRVVRGRSEAYVNRVCQELPDVRTSTPVSHVARKDAGVIVETAAGGKEQYDAVVFATHSDVTLQLLGDDVDPQERGILAAVPYNDNDIYLHTDPALMPRNRKVWSSWNFLGSSTPGSNNTAVCVTYWANRLQEFPAGAPNLFVTLNPPKPPAAECVIRRLSLAHPVFSGASVAAQALLPSIQGHRNTYYAGAWTAYGFHEDGIRSAVGVVEAMGGTLPWVPRATSPKVSILQQLYMGLFDKYARAVFTQGHMRVILPTGQELVYGSDDTAAPAFAGEEWRGRPQLKCTLRIYDMDFFRKIVFRHDVGMGEAYMAGDFEADSLGGFMAIVVANAVKAETERGHLGLLNWLGERLLYLSHLKRPNTVQGSRKNIEEHYDAGNAMYKLFLDETLTYSSGLYLRPTDNLLHAQLNKIDALVAKARLGPNDHVLEIGCGWGGFAIRAVQSTGCRWTGITISKEQLAEATERVAAAGLQDRITLLFCDYRDTPATLGEGTFDAIVSVEMIEAVGHEHLEPYFKVIGNMLKPGGRAVLQAICCADERYESYCNTSDFIREHIFPGGHLPSLGAIVDCCRGTGLVLHDTHDIGPDYAITLRSWRDAWEKRRDDVLALGYSDIFWRKYRFYFVFCEAAFDARYIHNYHLLFIKDAQSVPASSTVANSLAPTFTPRRADTLVHNLPSDPITQVLMGLYFFLAGLLVSRHPFMWLMPAASCLMALIAAMAHFVSELLVPLYRFQSPERRALWCSDIAHMLYSSLVSAAAVLYVAYEPRALKLSDLPADITIPTAITAVSTGVFAFNLWICVRARLFERTMLAILQYTVLLVLFGTATFKGVGVPFLAATLASEVYSVAFLLGKLQEMAGLGNASLRHYTRLAEQVTLVLCRLLPHTVATIMVVMNPRSFGSPLYYGMCLVGMAFTNWLNLHKAALLFVTRPVAEKWQLTSSSIMATAMACKLHKE
;
A
#
# COMPACT_ATOMS: atom_id res chain seq x y z
N MET A 1 -32.80 -10.45 21.71
CA MET A 1 -33.27 -11.31 20.61
C MET A 1 -32.76 -12.71 20.86
N GLU A 2 -33.57 -13.74 20.65
CA GLU A 2 -33.16 -15.13 20.87
C GLU A 2 -32.34 -15.64 19.68
N SER A 3 -31.15 -16.18 19.95
CA SER A 3 -30.25 -16.78 18.95
C SER A 3 -30.93 -17.87 18.10
N PRO A 4 -30.55 -18.05 16.82
CA PRO A 4 -31.10 -19.12 15.98
C PRO A 4 -30.49 -20.49 16.32
N ARG A 5 -29.45 -20.54 17.16
CA ARG A 5 -28.72 -21.76 17.50
C ARG A 5 -29.64 -22.82 18.11
N GLY A 6 -29.65 -24.01 17.52
CA GLY A 6 -30.45 -25.15 17.98
C GLY A 6 -31.91 -25.15 17.53
N LYS A 7 -32.42 -24.06 16.94
CA LYS A 7 -33.79 -23.99 16.39
C LYS A 7 -33.88 -24.78 15.07
N ARG A 8 -35.03 -25.41 14.84
CA ARG A 8 -35.41 -26.05 13.57
C ARG A 8 -36.17 -25.04 12.71
N ILE A 9 -35.58 -24.63 11.59
CA ILE A 9 -36.13 -23.54 10.75
C ILE A 9 -36.38 -24.06 9.33
N CYS A 10 -37.57 -23.80 8.81
CA CYS A 10 -37.90 -24.06 7.41
C CYS A 10 -37.69 -22.78 6.58
N VAL A 11 -36.96 -22.88 5.48
CA VAL A 11 -36.84 -21.81 4.48
C VAL A 11 -37.57 -22.27 3.22
N ILE A 12 -38.58 -21.51 2.79
CA ILE A 12 -39.42 -21.85 1.64
C ILE A 12 -39.04 -20.97 0.46
N GLY A 13 -38.59 -21.59 -0.63
CA GLY A 13 -38.03 -20.95 -1.82
C GLY A 13 -36.51 -20.88 -1.78
N SER A 14 -35.86 -21.28 -2.87
CA SER A 14 -34.40 -21.35 -3.01
C SER A 14 -33.84 -20.32 -3.99
N GLY A 15 -34.54 -19.20 -4.21
CA GLY A 15 -33.93 -18.02 -4.81
C GLY A 15 -32.75 -17.51 -3.97
N ILE A 16 -32.04 -16.49 -4.45
CA ILE A 16 -30.88 -15.93 -3.75
C ILE A 16 -31.17 -15.58 -2.28
N SER A 17 -32.35 -15.04 -1.96
CA SER A 17 -32.80 -14.76 -0.59
C SER A 17 -32.91 -16.02 0.26
N GLY A 18 -33.44 -17.10 -0.31
CA GLY A 18 -33.62 -18.37 0.40
C GLY A 18 -32.30 -19.10 0.63
N LEU A 19 -31.47 -19.19 -0.42
CA LEU A 19 -30.14 -19.79 -0.33
C LEU A 19 -29.26 -19.08 0.70
N SER A 20 -29.18 -17.75 0.63
CA SER A 20 -28.40 -16.96 1.59
C SER A 20 -28.96 -17.04 3.01
N THR A 21 -30.29 -16.99 3.19
CA THR A 21 -30.90 -17.14 4.52
C THR A 21 -30.61 -18.52 5.12
N ALA A 22 -30.85 -19.58 4.35
CA ALA A 22 -30.63 -20.95 4.80
C ALA A 22 -29.16 -21.18 5.18
N TRP A 23 -28.23 -20.71 4.35
CA TRP A 23 -26.80 -20.83 4.58
C TRP A 23 -26.35 -20.06 5.83
N LEU A 24 -26.79 -18.81 5.98
CA LEU A 24 -26.46 -17.99 7.16
C LEU A 24 -27.03 -18.56 8.45
N LEU A 25 -28.29 -19.00 8.45
CA LEU A 25 -28.91 -19.62 9.62
C LEU A 25 -28.20 -20.92 10.02
N HIS A 26 -27.82 -21.74 9.03
CA HIS A 26 -27.04 -22.96 9.27
C HIS A 26 -25.69 -22.65 9.92
N ARG A 27 -24.95 -21.65 9.42
CA ARG A 27 -23.68 -21.18 10.00
C ARG A 27 -23.84 -20.61 11.42
N ASN A 28 -25.02 -20.07 11.74
CA ASN A 28 -25.37 -19.62 13.09
C ASN A 28 -25.92 -20.76 13.99
N GLY A 29 -25.80 -22.02 13.55
CA GLY A 29 -26.11 -23.21 14.35
C GLY A 29 -27.58 -23.64 14.35
N ALA A 30 -28.40 -23.13 13.42
CA ALA A 30 -29.77 -23.61 13.22
C ALA A 30 -29.80 -24.93 12.44
N ARG A 31 -30.83 -25.74 12.67
CA ARG A 31 -31.16 -26.92 11.86
C ARG A 31 -32.11 -26.48 10.74
N VAL A 32 -31.57 -26.25 9.56
CA VAL A 32 -32.31 -25.67 8.43
C VAL A 32 -32.79 -26.76 7.46
N THR A 33 -34.06 -26.68 7.06
CA THR A 33 -34.59 -27.39 5.89
C THR A 33 -34.94 -26.35 4.82
N LEU A 34 -34.31 -26.43 3.65
CA LEU A 34 -34.62 -25.60 2.49
C LEU A 34 -35.57 -26.36 1.55
N MET A 35 -36.75 -25.81 1.28
CA MET A 35 -37.74 -26.40 0.38
C MET A 35 -37.89 -25.58 -0.90
N GLU A 36 -37.78 -26.24 -2.04
CA GLU A 36 -37.92 -25.66 -3.38
C GLU A 36 -39.00 -26.40 -4.16
N LYS A 37 -39.86 -25.65 -4.86
CA LYS A 37 -40.93 -26.21 -5.68
C LYS A 37 -40.41 -26.79 -7.00
N GLU A 38 -39.39 -26.17 -7.57
CA GLU A 38 -38.79 -26.58 -8.85
C GLU A 38 -37.80 -27.75 -8.65
N GLU A 39 -37.43 -28.41 -9.75
CA GLU A 39 -36.47 -29.53 -9.72
C GLU A 39 -35.03 -29.10 -9.36
N HIS A 40 -34.74 -27.81 -9.46
CA HIS A 40 -33.42 -27.23 -9.19
C HIS A 40 -33.53 -26.06 -8.21
N CYS A 41 -32.44 -25.79 -7.48
CA CYS A 41 -32.35 -24.58 -6.67
C CYS A 41 -31.96 -23.35 -7.51
N GLY A 42 -32.21 -22.14 -6.97
CA GLY A 42 -31.72 -20.88 -7.54
C GLY A 42 -32.81 -19.90 -7.98
N GLY A 43 -34.01 -20.37 -8.32
CA GLY A 43 -35.09 -19.52 -8.84
C GLY A 43 -34.64 -18.73 -10.08
N HIS A 44 -34.61 -17.39 -10.00
CA HIS A 44 -34.09 -16.53 -11.08
C HIS A 44 -32.57 -16.62 -11.27
N THR A 45 -31.85 -17.27 -10.35
CA THR A 45 -30.47 -17.70 -10.56
C THR A 45 -30.48 -18.96 -11.41
N LEU A 46 -30.52 -18.79 -12.74
CA LEU A 46 -30.69 -19.89 -13.69
C LEU A 46 -29.55 -19.89 -14.71
N THR A 47 -28.69 -20.91 -14.63
CA THR A 47 -27.72 -21.25 -15.66
C THR A 47 -28.32 -22.30 -16.60
N ASP A 48 -28.33 -21.99 -17.90
CA ASP A 48 -28.79 -22.88 -18.95
C ASP A 48 -27.61 -23.58 -19.65
N HIS A 49 -27.80 -24.87 -19.94
CA HIS A 49 -26.81 -25.74 -20.59
C HIS A 49 -27.28 -26.28 -21.95
N THR A 50 -28.36 -25.74 -22.51
CA THR A 50 -28.87 -26.22 -23.82
C THR A 50 -27.97 -25.78 -24.98
N SER A 51 -27.19 -24.72 -24.77
CA SER A 51 -26.11 -24.29 -25.65
C SER A 51 -24.78 -24.96 -25.25
N PRO A 52 -23.80 -25.12 -26.17
CA PRO A 52 -22.46 -25.62 -25.83
C PRO A 52 -21.70 -24.79 -24.78
N TYR A 53 -22.16 -23.57 -24.52
CA TYR A 53 -21.62 -22.67 -23.50
C TYR A 53 -22.70 -22.46 -22.42
N PRO A 54 -22.38 -22.64 -21.13
CA PRO A 54 -23.34 -22.38 -20.06
C PRO A 54 -23.63 -20.87 -19.97
N ILE A 55 -24.91 -20.52 -19.91
CA ILE A 55 -25.39 -19.13 -19.98
C ILE A 55 -26.31 -18.82 -18.81
N ASP A 56 -26.04 -17.74 -18.09
CA ASP A 56 -27.00 -17.23 -17.11
C ASP A 56 -28.17 -16.52 -17.82
N LEU A 57 -29.41 -16.93 -17.54
CA LEU A 57 -30.61 -16.39 -18.21
C LEU A 57 -31.41 -15.40 -17.35
N GLY A 58 -31.26 -15.45 -16.02
CA GLY A 58 -31.90 -14.53 -15.09
C GLY A 58 -30.90 -13.54 -14.50
N PHE A 59 -30.36 -13.84 -13.31
CA PHE A 59 -29.26 -13.06 -12.74
C PHE A 59 -27.94 -13.30 -13.51
N GLN A 60 -27.41 -12.26 -14.13
CA GLN A 60 -26.23 -12.38 -15.01
C GLN A 60 -24.98 -11.68 -14.47
N VAL A 61 -25.13 -10.55 -13.76
CA VAL A 61 -24.05 -9.57 -13.57
C VAL A 61 -24.17 -8.80 -12.26
N PHE A 62 -23.04 -8.35 -11.72
CA PHE A 62 -22.94 -7.52 -10.51
C PHE A 62 -21.70 -6.62 -10.55
N ASN A 63 -21.48 -5.76 -9.55
CA ASN A 63 -20.24 -4.99 -9.40
C ASN A 63 -19.86 -4.83 -7.92
N LEU A 64 -18.61 -4.46 -7.64
CA LEU A 64 -18.09 -4.39 -6.26
C LEU A 64 -18.63 -3.22 -5.44
N THR A 65 -19.14 -2.18 -6.11
CA THR A 65 -19.64 -0.97 -5.47
C THR A 65 -21.05 -1.14 -4.91
N THR A 66 -21.93 -1.80 -5.67
CA THR A 66 -23.37 -1.90 -5.36
C THR A 66 -23.80 -3.23 -4.77
N TYR A 67 -22.92 -4.23 -4.76
CA TYR A 67 -23.23 -5.59 -4.27
C TYR A 67 -22.32 -6.03 -3.11
N PRO A 68 -22.15 -5.23 -2.03
CA PRO A 68 -21.23 -5.57 -0.95
C PRO A 68 -21.60 -6.87 -0.21
N HIS A 69 -22.88 -7.20 -0.05
CA HIS A 69 -23.28 -8.46 0.58
C HIS A 69 -23.09 -9.65 -0.35
N PHE A 70 -23.43 -9.53 -1.64
CA PHE A 70 -23.17 -10.62 -2.59
C PHE A 70 -21.69 -10.91 -2.73
N VAL A 71 -20.84 -9.89 -2.78
CA VAL A 71 -19.39 -10.04 -2.81
C VAL A 71 -18.89 -10.76 -1.57
N GLY A 72 -19.30 -10.33 -0.37
CA GLY A 72 -18.92 -10.99 0.88
C GLY A 72 -19.41 -12.44 0.96
N PHE A 73 -20.59 -12.72 0.41
CA PHE A 73 -21.14 -14.07 0.31
C PHE A 73 -20.33 -14.97 -0.62
N LEU A 74 -19.98 -14.50 -1.83
CA LEU A 74 -19.11 -15.23 -2.76
C LEU A 74 -17.73 -15.50 -2.16
N ASP A 75 -17.13 -14.50 -1.51
CA ASP A 75 -15.83 -14.62 -0.85
C ASP A 75 -15.87 -15.72 0.24
N CYS A 76 -16.94 -15.80 1.04
CA CYS A 76 -17.12 -16.84 2.06
C CYS A 76 -17.32 -18.24 1.47
N LEU A 77 -17.94 -18.33 0.29
CA LEU A 77 -18.16 -19.60 -0.42
C LEU A 77 -16.90 -20.07 -1.18
N GLY A 78 -15.92 -19.19 -1.37
CA GLY A 78 -14.75 -19.43 -2.22
C GLY A 78 -15.09 -19.42 -3.72
N VAL A 79 -16.13 -18.68 -4.12
CA VAL A 79 -16.58 -18.59 -5.52
C VAL A 79 -16.07 -17.30 -6.14
N ASP A 80 -15.30 -17.44 -7.22
CA ASP A 80 -14.65 -16.31 -7.88
C ASP A 80 -15.56 -15.62 -8.91
N SER A 81 -15.13 -14.45 -9.38
CA SER A 81 -15.77 -13.68 -10.45
C SER A 81 -14.77 -13.21 -11.49
N MET A 82 -15.26 -12.71 -12.61
CA MET A 82 -14.46 -12.15 -13.70
C MET A 82 -15.10 -10.87 -14.24
N GLU A 83 -14.30 -10.04 -14.91
CA GLU A 83 -14.77 -8.79 -15.53
C GLU A 83 -15.86 -9.06 -16.59
N SER A 84 -16.74 -8.08 -16.79
CA SER A 84 -17.87 -8.13 -17.70
C SER A 84 -18.17 -6.74 -18.26
N ASP A 85 -18.62 -6.70 -19.51
CA ASP A 85 -19.02 -5.48 -20.20
C ASP A 85 -20.53 -5.23 -20.04
N MET A 86 -20.89 -3.99 -19.65
CA MET A 86 -22.28 -3.53 -19.49
C MET A 86 -22.65 -2.42 -20.47
N SER A 87 -22.17 -2.52 -21.70
CA SER A 87 -22.51 -1.56 -22.74
C SER A 87 -23.98 -1.58 -23.10
N PHE A 88 -24.51 -0.43 -23.48
CA PHE A 88 -25.90 -0.23 -23.87
C PHE A 88 -26.00 0.34 -25.28
N ALA A 89 -26.95 -0.16 -26.05
CA ALA A 89 -27.31 0.35 -27.36
C ALA A 89 -28.82 0.53 -27.51
N LEU A 90 -29.19 1.52 -28.33
CA LEU A 90 -30.55 1.81 -28.72
C LEU A 90 -30.70 1.60 -30.23
N SER A 91 -31.75 0.89 -30.65
CA SER A 91 -32.23 0.89 -32.02
C SER A 91 -33.72 1.22 -32.05
N MET A 92 -34.08 2.34 -32.68
CA MET A 92 -35.47 2.79 -32.82
C MET A 92 -35.93 2.72 -34.26
N ASP A 93 -37.19 2.31 -34.43
CA ASP A 93 -37.91 2.28 -35.71
C ASP A 93 -37.17 1.52 -36.81
N ASP A 94 -36.71 0.31 -36.47
CA ASP A 94 -35.95 -0.57 -37.38
C ASP A 94 -34.67 0.10 -37.92
N GLY A 95 -33.91 0.74 -37.03
CA GLY A 95 -32.59 1.32 -37.32
C GLY A 95 -32.59 2.77 -37.82
N LYS A 96 -33.73 3.47 -37.82
CA LYS A 96 -33.77 4.91 -38.19
C LYS A 96 -33.00 5.80 -37.23
N LEU A 97 -32.87 5.38 -35.97
CA LEU A 97 -31.99 6.01 -34.99
C LEU A 97 -31.26 4.90 -34.21
N GLU A 98 -29.94 4.90 -34.31
CA GLU A 98 -29.08 3.97 -33.59
C GLU A 98 -27.88 4.68 -32.94
N TRP A 99 -27.57 4.31 -31.71
CA TRP A 99 -26.36 4.74 -30.99
C TRP A 99 -25.99 3.72 -29.89
N GLY A 100 -24.71 3.65 -29.55
CA GLY A 100 -24.19 2.80 -28.47
C GLY A 100 -23.31 3.56 -27.49
N SER A 101 -23.20 3.07 -26.25
CA SER A 101 -22.57 3.78 -25.12
C SER A 101 -21.07 3.53 -24.91
N ASP A 102 -20.42 2.77 -25.81
CA ASP A 102 -19.04 2.30 -25.65
C ASP A 102 -17.99 3.40 -25.84
N SER A 103 -18.17 4.20 -26.87
CA SER A 103 -17.21 5.22 -27.28
C SER A 103 -17.90 6.35 -28.03
N LEU A 104 -17.16 7.43 -28.29
CA LEU A 104 -17.66 8.48 -29.19
C LEU A 104 -17.97 7.93 -30.60
N ASP A 105 -17.24 6.90 -31.04
CA ASP A 105 -17.50 6.28 -32.35
C ASP A 105 -18.85 5.56 -32.38
N THR A 106 -19.24 4.90 -31.29
CA THR A 106 -20.53 4.21 -31.17
C THR A 106 -21.69 5.16 -30.89
N ILE A 107 -21.46 6.25 -30.15
CA ILE A 107 -22.47 7.31 -29.94
C ILE A 107 -22.83 7.95 -31.29
N PHE A 108 -21.83 8.23 -32.11
CA PHE A 108 -22.00 8.77 -33.47
C PHE A 108 -21.83 7.71 -34.55
N ALA A 109 -22.24 6.47 -34.29
CA ALA A 109 -22.15 5.39 -35.27
C ALA A 109 -22.89 5.74 -36.56
N GLN A 110 -24.03 6.43 -36.43
CA GLN A 110 -24.69 7.14 -37.51
C GLN A 110 -24.20 8.59 -37.56
N ARG A 111 -23.26 8.89 -38.48
CA ARG A 111 -22.60 10.21 -38.56
C ARG A 111 -23.57 11.40 -38.74
N GLN A 112 -24.72 11.17 -39.37
CA GLN A 112 -25.79 12.16 -39.48
C GLN A 112 -26.29 12.69 -38.13
N ASN A 113 -26.14 11.92 -37.04
CA ASN A 113 -26.53 12.33 -35.69
C ASN A 113 -25.68 13.48 -35.14
N ILE A 114 -24.47 13.69 -35.67
CA ILE A 114 -23.62 14.85 -35.33
C ILE A 114 -24.32 16.17 -35.69
N CYS A 115 -25.10 16.18 -36.77
CA CYS A 115 -25.79 17.37 -37.25
C CYS A 115 -27.29 17.37 -36.89
N ARG A 116 -27.78 16.38 -36.12
CA ARG A 116 -29.20 16.22 -35.80
C ARG A 116 -29.52 16.98 -34.49
N PRO A 117 -30.27 18.10 -34.54
CA PRO A 117 -30.47 18.95 -33.36
C PRO A 117 -31.16 18.21 -32.19
N SER A 118 -32.11 17.33 -32.50
CA SER A 118 -32.79 16.51 -31.48
C SER A 118 -31.88 15.47 -30.81
N PHE A 119 -30.86 14.97 -31.50
CA PHE A 119 -29.89 14.05 -30.93
C PHE A 119 -28.88 14.78 -30.03
N LEU A 120 -28.38 15.94 -30.49
CA LEU A 120 -27.49 16.77 -29.68
C LEU A 120 -28.21 17.32 -28.43
N ALA A 121 -29.49 17.67 -28.54
CA ALA A 121 -30.32 18.07 -27.41
C ALA A 121 -30.44 16.93 -26.37
N MET A 122 -30.64 15.69 -26.83
CA MET A 122 -30.62 14.51 -25.95
C MET A 122 -29.29 14.39 -25.20
N LEU A 123 -28.14 14.44 -25.89
CA LEU A 123 -26.84 14.32 -25.23
C LEU A 123 -26.59 15.44 -24.21
N LYS A 124 -27.00 16.67 -24.52
CA LYS A 124 -26.95 17.80 -23.58
C LYS A 124 -27.80 17.52 -22.35
N ASP A 125 -29.00 16.99 -22.54
CA ASP A 125 -29.93 16.67 -21.46
C ASP A 125 -29.48 15.46 -20.62
N VAL A 126 -28.77 14.48 -21.19
CA VAL A 126 -28.12 13.40 -20.42
C VAL A 126 -27.14 13.99 -19.40
N VAL A 127 -26.25 14.89 -19.86
CA VAL A 127 -25.28 15.56 -18.98
C VAL A 127 -26.00 16.44 -17.96
N ARG A 128 -27.07 17.14 -18.36
CA ARG A 128 -27.88 18.00 -17.49
C ARG A 128 -28.56 17.19 -16.39
N PHE A 129 -29.22 16.08 -16.76
CA PHE A 129 -29.91 15.18 -15.83
C PHE A 129 -28.95 14.58 -14.82
N GLY A 130 -27.76 14.13 -15.25
CA GLY A 130 -26.71 13.65 -14.34
C GLY A 130 -26.32 14.65 -13.24
N ARG A 131 -26.38 15.96 -13.53
CA ARG A 131 -26.05 17.02 -12.58
C ARG A 131 -27.23 17.49 -11.73
N GLU A 132 -28.45 17.44 -12.26
CA GLU A 132 -29.65 17.97 -11.61
C GLU A 132 -30.40 16.93 -10.79
N ALA A 133 -30.54 15.71 -11.32
CA ALA A 133 -31.36 14.66 -10.73
C ALA A 133 -30.97 14.35 -9.28
N PRO A 134 -29.68 14.21 -8.88
CA PRO A 134 -29.32 13.89 -7.49
C PRO A 134 -29.90 14.86 -6.45
N LYS A 135 -30.18 16.11 -6.83
CA LYS A 135 -30.73 17.14 -5.93
C LYS A 135 -32.14 16.80 -5.42
N VAL A 136 -32.88 15.92 -6.10
CA VAL A 136 -34.20 15.48 -5.63
C VAL A 136 -34.12 14.66 -4.33
N LEU A 137 -32.93 14.11 -4.02
CA LEU A 137 -32.68 13.33 -2.82
C LEU A 137 -32.24 14.19 -1.63
N GLU A 138 -32.05 15.50 -1.81
CA GLU A 138 -31.69 16.40 -0.72
C GLU A 138 -32.83 16.51 0.30
N PRO A 139 -32.57 16.44 1.62
CA PRO A 139 -33.62 16.52 2.63
C PRO A 139 -34.50 17.78 2.53
N SER A 140 -33.91 18.91 2.12
CA SER A 140 -34.61 20.19 1.89
C SER A 140 -35.63 20.10 0.75
N ALA A 141 -35.45 19.20 -0.20
CA ALA A 141 -36.25 19.05 -1.41
C ALA A 141 -37.34 17.97 -1.28
N ALA A 142 -37.35 17.21 -0.19
CA ALA A 142 -38.25 16.07 0.04
C ALA A 142 -39.73 16.45 -0.09
N HIS A 143 -40.13 17.60 0.44
CA HIS A 143 -41.51 18.11 0.38
C HIS A 143 -42.00 18.41 -1.06
N ILE A 144 -41.08 18.54 -2.01
CA ILE A 144 -41.40 18.81 -3.42
C ILE A 144 -41.45 17.51 -4.22
N TYR A 145 -40.49 16.60 -4.00
CA TYR A 145 -40.24 15.49 -4.93
C TYR A 145 -40.70 14.12 -4.44
N ASN A 146 -41.00 13.92 -3.15
CA ASN A 146 -41.36 12.60 -2.62
C ASN A 146 -42.57 11.96 -3.29
N GLU A 147 -43.57 12.77 -3.68
CA GLU A 147 -44.80 12.30 -4.33
C GLU A 147 -44.79 12.55 -5.86
N MET A 148 -43.70 13.12 -6.39
CA MET A 148 -43.62 13.49 -7.80
C MET A 148 -43.28 12.28 -8.68
N THR A 149 -43.99 12.14 -9.80
CA THR A 149 -43.68 11.12 -10.81
C THR A 149 -42.54 11.57 -11.72
N LEU A 150 -41.92 10.62 -12.42
CA LEU A 150 -40.89 10.91 -13.41
C LEU A 150 -41.40 11.86 -14.51
N SER A 151 -42.63 11.68 -15.02
CA SER A 151 -43.20 12.57 -16.04
C SER A 151 -43.28 14.01 -15.55
N GLN A 152 -43.84 14.21 -14.35
CA GLN A 152 -43.98 15.54 -13.74
C GLN A 152 -42.62 16.22 -13.55
N TYR A 153 -41.61 15.47 -13.12
CA TYR A 153 -40.25 15.98 -12.98
C TYR A 153 -39.66 16.41 -14.34
N LEU A 154 -39.76 15.56 -15.36
CA LEU A 154 -39.20 15.82 -16.68
C LEU A 154 -39.87 17.03 -17.36
N GLU A 155 -41.19 17.17 -17.21
CA GLU A 155 -41.97 18.31 -17.70
C GLU A 155 -41.62 19.61 -16.96
N LYS A 156 -41.61 19.58 -15.62
CA LYS A 156 -41.27 20.74 -14.77
C LYS A 156 -39.91 21.33 -15.11
N HIS A 157 -38.95 20.48 -15.46
CA HIS A 157 -37.59 20.88 -15.78
C HIS A 157 -37.34 21.10 -17.29
N ASN A 158 -38.36 20.98 -18.14
CA ASN A 158 -38.26 21.17 -19.60
C ASN A 158 -37.16 20.30 -20.23
N TYR A 159 -37.20 18.98 -20.01
CA TYR A 159 -36.35 18.02 -20.71
C TYR A 159 -36.85 17.75 -22.14
N SER A 160 -35.95 17.55 -23.10
CA SER A 160 -36.33 17.34 -24.50
C SER A 160 -37.01 15.98 -24.71
N THR A 161 -37.99 15.93 -25.62
CA THR A 161 -38.69 14.68 -25.98
C THR A 161 -37.72 13.59 -26.47
N SER A 162 -36.63 13.98 -27.13
CA SER A 162 -35.60 13.05 -27.58
C SER A 162 -34.87 12.39 -26.40
N PHE A 163 -34.56 13.14 -25.34
CA PHE A 163 -33.98 12.60 -24.12
C PHE A 163 -34.93 11.63 -23.40
N ILE A 164 -36.21 11.99 -23.30
CA ILE A 164 -37.21 11.16 -22.65
C ILE A 164 -37.35 9.83 -23.40
N ASN A 165 -37.59 9.87 -24.72
CA ASN A 165 -37.96 8.70 -25.50
C ASN A 165 -36.77 7.85 -25.98
N ASN A 166 -35.58 8.43 -26.13
CA ASN A 166 -34.41 7.74 -26.69
C ASN A 166 -33.29 7.48 -25.67
N TYR A 167 -33.48 7.86 -24.40
CA TYR A 167 -32.52 7.60 -23.33
C TYR A 167 -33.19 7.18 -22.02
N VAL A 168 -33.96 8.06 -21.36
CA VAL A 168 -34.49 7.77 -20.00
C VAL A 168 -35.46 6.60 -20.01
N VAL A 169 -36.49 6.66 -20.86
CA VAL A 169 -37.50 5.60 -20.93
C VAL A 169 -36.87 4.27 -21.34
N PRO A 170 -36.10 4.17 -22.44
CA PRO A 170 -35.42 2.93 -22.82
C PRO A 170 -34.52 2.33 -21.74
N MET A 171 -33.77 3.18 -21.02
CA MET A 171 -32.88 2.71 -19.96
C MET A 171 -33.67 2.15 -18.77
N CYS A 172 -34.71 2.84 -18.30
CA CYS A 172 -35.55 2.34 -17.22
C CYS A 172 -36.32 1.07 -17.62
N ALA A 173 -36.90 1.11 -18.83
CA ALA A 173 -37.58 -0.02 -19.44
C ALA A 173 -36.68 -1.26 -19.46
N ALA A 174 -35.41 -1.12 -19.84
CA ALA A 174 -34.46 -2.21 -19.86
C ALA A 174 -34.11 -2.75 -18.46
N VAL A 175 -34.01 -1.86 -17.46
CA VAL A 175 -33.63 -2.22 -16.09
C VAL A 175 -34.76 -2.96 -15.34
N TRP A 176 -36.00 -2.52 -15.49
CA TRP A 176 -37.16 -3.08 -14.76
C TRP A 176 -38.08 -3.95 -15.62
N SER A 177 -37.80 -4.10 -16.92
CA SER A 177 -38.59 -4.90 -17.86
C SER A 177 -40.08 -4.51 -17.89
N VAL A 178 -40.41 -3.23 -17.67
CA VAL A 178 -41.80 -2.72 -17.65
C VAL A 178 -42.11 -1.84 -18.87
N PRO A 179 -43.36 -1.84 -19.38
CA PRO A 179 -43.76 -1.02 -20.53
C PRO A 179 -43.36 0.47 -20.38
N ASN A 180 -43.06 1.11 -21.51
CA ASN A 180 -42.60 2.51 -21.56
C ASN A 180 -43.55 3.48 -20.83
N ALA A 181 -44.87 3.28 -20.95
CA ALA A 181 -45.85 4.12 -20.28
C ALA A 181 -45.78 4.03 -18.75
N GLN A 182 -45.42 2.86 -18.22
CA GLN A 182 -45.34 2.62 -16.77
C GLN A 182 -44.11 3.28 -16.14
N VAL A 183 -42.99 3.32 -16.87
CA VAL A 183 -41.75 4.02 -16.43
C VAL A 183 -42.03 5.47 -16.04
N LEU A 184 -42.87 6.18 -16.80
CA LEU A 184 -43.17 7.59 -16.56
C LEU A 184 -43.97 7.84 -15.27
N LEU A 185 -44.59 6.79 -14.71
CA LEU A 185 -45.35 6.84 -13.46
C LEU A 185 -44.48 6.55 -12.23
N PHE A 186 -43.21 6.16 -12.41
CA PHE A 186 -42.34 5.86 -11.29
C PHE A 186 -42.12 7.10 -10.39
N PRO A 187 -42.08 6.93 -9.05
CA PRO A 187 -41.67 8.00 -8.16
C PRO A 187 -40.25 8.47 -8.49
N VAL A 188 -40.06 9.77 -8.73
CA VAL A 188 -38.77 10.29 -9.19
C VAL A 188 -37.65 10.04 -8.17
N CYS A 189 -37.95 10.15 -6.86
CA CYS A 189 -36.98 9.88 -5.80
C CYS A 189 -36.51 8.41 -5.80
N MET A 190 -37.39 7.46 -6.11
CA MET A 190 -37.03 6.04 -6.21
C MET A 190 -36.06 5.83 -7.38
N LEU A 191 -36.42 6.36 -8.56
CA LEU A 191 -35.60 6.24 -9.76
C LEU A 191 -34.22 6.86 -9.56
N VAL A 192 -34.15 8.10 -9.10
CA VAL A 192 -32.88 8.81 -8.93
C VAL A 192 -32.03 8.13 -7.86
N ARG A 193 -32.62 7.67 -6.75
CA ARG A 193 -31.87 6.91 -5.74
C ARG A 193 -31.26 5.65 -6.32
N PHE A 194 -32.01 4.91 -7.14
CA PHE A 194 -31.47 3.75 -7.85
C PHE A 194 -30.30 4.14 -8.76
N TRP A 195 -30.46 5.17 -9.60
CA TRP A 195 -29.45 5.59 -10.56
C TRP A 195 -28.18 6.15 -9.89
N VAL A 196 -28.32 6.86 -8.77
CA VAL A 196 -27.20 7.34 -7.94
C VAL A 196 -26.46 6.15 -7.34
N ASN A 197 -27.19 5.23 -6.69
CA ASN A 197 -26.57 4.06 -6.06
C ASN A 197 -25.84 3.18 -7.09
N HIS A 198 -26.42 3.00 -8.29
CA HIS A 198 -25.85 2.17 -9.36
C HIS A 198 -24.91 2.91 -10.31
N HIS A 199 -24.55 4.16 -10.00
CA HIS A 199 -23.62 4.96 -10.82
C HIS A 199 -24.05 5.10 -12.29
N LEU A 200 -25.35 5.04 -12.58
CA LEU A 200 -25.90 5.19 -13.94
C LEU A 200 -25.87 6.66 -14.42
N LEU A 201 -25.75 7.61 -13.49
CA LEU A 201 -25.57 9.04 -13.79
C LEU A 201 -24.11 9.42 -14.07
N ASP A 202 -23.15 8.57 -13.73
CA ASP A 202 -21.73 8.84 -13.91
C ASP A 202 -21.31 8.59 -15.37
N ILE A 203 -20.71 9.60 -16.02
CA ILE A 203 -20.24 9.50 -17.43
C ILE A 203 -18.85 8.87 -17.51
N PHE A 204 -18.00 9.17 -16.51
CA PHE A 204 -16.63 8.68 -16.38
C PHE A 204 -16.50 7.92 -15.07
N GLN A 205 -15.55 6.99 -14.98
CA GLN A 205 -15.28 6.20 -13.77
C GLN A 205 -16.53 5.45 -13.27
N ARG A 206 -17.22 4.79 -14.19
CA ARG A 206 -18.32 3.86 -13.88
C ARG A 206 -17.73 2.60 -13.22
N PRO A 207 -18.45 1.95 -12.29
CA PRO A 207 -18.06 0.64 -11.77
C PRO A 207 -17.86 -0.37 -12.90
N LEU A 208 -16.80 -1.17 -12.80
CA LEU A 208 -16.64 -2.32 -13.69
C LEU A 208 -17.59 -3.43 -13.26
N TRP A 209 -18.33 -3.95 -14.22
CA TRP A 209 -19.24 -5.07 -14.01
C TRP A 209 -18.49 -6.40 -14.04
N ARG A 210 -19.10 -7.40 -13.41
CA ARG A 210 -18.52 -8.71 -13.18
C ARG A 210 -19.58 -9.78 -13.32
N VAL A 211 -19.15 -10.96 -13.74
CA VAL A 211 -19.96 -12.19 -13.78
C VAL A 211 -19.34 -13.25 -12.86
N VAL A 212 -20.15 -14.19 -12.37
CA VAL A 212 -19.66 -15.30 -11.54
C VAL A 212 -18.84 -16.25 -12.42
N ARG A 213 -17.64 -16.62 -11.96
CA ARG A 213 -16.81 -17.60 -12.66
C ARG A 213 -17.46 -18.97 -12.50
N GLY A 214 -17.70 -19.66 -13.63
CA GLY A 214 -18.50 -20.89 -13.63
C GLY A 214 -20.01 -20.64 -13.59
N ARG A 215 -20.46 -19.41 -13.90
CA ARG A 215 -21.86 -18.98 -13.92
C ARG A 215 -22.52 -19.01 -12.55
N SER A 216 -23.75 -18.52 -12.50
CA SER A 216 -24.47 -18.34 -11.25
C SER A 216 -24.77 -19.66 -10.52
N GLU A 217 -24.87 -20.78 -11.24
CA GLU A 217 -24.98 -22.11 -10.63
C GLU A 217 -23.81 -22.49 -9.70
N ALA A 218 -22.62 -21.93 -9.89
CA ALA A 218 -21.44 -22.28 -9.11
C ALA A 218 -21.65 -22.03 -7.60
N TYR A 219 -22.21 -20.86 -7.25
CA TYR A 219 -22.49 -20.55 -5.85
C TYR A 219 -23.74 -21.27 -5.34
N VAL A 220 -24.75 -21.51 -6.19
CA VAL A 220 -25.95 -22.27 -5.82
C VAL A 220 -25.55 -23.68 -5.39
N ASN A 221 -24.75 -24.35 -6.23
CA ASN A 221 -24.24 -25.69 -5.93
C ASN A 221 -23.39 -25.70 -4.66
N ARG A 222 -22.53 -24.70 -4.46
CA ARG A 222 -21.69 -24.60 -3.26
C ARG A 222 -22.53 -24.46 -1.98
N VAL A 223 -23.58 -23.64 -2.01
CA VAL A 223 -24.51 -23.48 -0.88
C VAL A 223 -25.24 -24.79 -0.59
N CYS A 224 -25.82 -25.42 -1.61
CA CYS A 224 -26.57 -26.67 -1.44
C CYS A 224 -25.70 -27.80 -0.89
N GLN A 225 -24.41 -27.86 -1.26
CA GLN A 225 -23.45 -28.83 -0.72
C GLN A 225 -23.13 -28.62 0.77
N GLU A 226 -23.20 -27.39 1.29
CA GLU A 226 -22.96 -27.10 2.70
C GLU A 226 -24.22 -27.24 3.57
N LEU A 227 -25.41 -27.21 2.97
CA LEU A 227 -26.67 -27.33 3.69
C LEU A 227 -27.00 -28.80 4.02
N PRO A 228 -27.49 -29.10 5.23
CA PRO A 228 -27.75 -30.47 5.65
C PRO A 228 -29.04 -31.08 5.07
N ASP A 229 -30.02 -30.26 4.69
CA ASP A 229 -31.34 -30.70 4.21
C ASP A 229 -31.87 -29.72 3.14
N VAL A 230 -31.73 -30.11 1.87
CA VAL A 230 -32.23 -29.38 0.69
C VAL A 230 -33.18 -30.29 -0.07
N ARG A 231 -34.42 -29.83 -0.27
CA ARG A 231 -35.49 -30.61 -0.90
C ARG A 231 -36.07 -29.87 -2.09
N THR A 232 -35.68 -30.31 -3.29
CA THR A 232 -36.26 -29.85 -4.55
C THR A 232 -37.54 -30.63 -4.87
N SER A 233 -38.30 -30.18 -5.86
CA SER A 233 -39.59 -30.78 -6.26
C SER A 233 -40.56 -30.97 -5.09
N THR A 234 -40.45 -30.13 -4.07
CA THR A 234 -41.21 -30.22 -2.80
C THR A 234 -42.01 -28.92 -2.62
N PRO A 235 -43.04 -28.68 -3.46
CA PRO A 235 -43.88 -27.51 -3.32
C PRO A 235 -44.61 -27.52 -1.97
N VAL A 236 -44.44 -26.46 -1.20
CA VAL A 236 -45.26 -26.20 -0.01
C VAL A 236 -46.65 -25.78 -0.47
N SER A 237 -47.69 -26.37 0.11
CA SER A 237 -49.09 -26.06 -0.20
C SER A 237 -49.72 -25.15 0.86
N HIS A 238 -49.32 -25.28 2.13
CA HIS A 238 -49.87 -24.49 3.23
C HIS A 238 -48.91 -24.37 4.41
N VAL A 239 -48.97 -23.24 5.13
CA VAL A 239 -48.23 -23.02 6.38
C VAL A 239 -49.20 -22.56 7.47
N ALA A 240 -49.36 -23.38 8.51
CA ALA A 240 -50.22 -23.08 9.65
C ALA A 240 -49.39 -22.63 10.86
N ARG A 241 -49.77 -21.51 11.48
CA ARG A 241 -49.02 -20.92 12.61
C ARG A 241 -49.68 -21.26 13.95
N LYS A 242 -48.93 -21.88 14.87
CA LYS A 242 -49.41 -22.36 16.18
C LYS A 242 -48.62 -21.74 17.32
N ASP A 243 -49.12 -21.85 18.55
CA ASP A 243 -48.45 -21.28 19.74
C ASP A 243 -47.05 -21.87 19.98
N ALA A 244 -46.82 -23.12 19.56
CA ALA A 244 -45.57 -23.86 19.72
C ALA A 244 -44.66 -23.86 18.47
N GLY A 245 -44.93 -23.01 17.47
CA GLY A 245 -44.14 -22.93 16.23
C GLY A 245 -45.00 -22.90 14.97
N VAL A 246 -44.51 -23.50 13.88
CA VAL A 246 -45.17 -23.50 12.57
C VAL A 246 -45.23 -24.90 11.98
N ILE A 247 -46.33 -25.23 11.31
CA ILE A 247 -46.52 -26.50 10.61
C ILE A 247 -46.49 -26.20 9.11
N VAL A 248 -45.56 -26.83 8.40
CA VAL A 248 -45.40 -26.71 6.95
C VAL A 248 -45.98 -27.98 6.31
N GLU A 249 -46.93 -27.79 5.39
CA GLU A 249 -47.58 -28.85 4.63
C GLU A 249 -47.11 -28.82 3.17
N THR A 250 -46.64 -29.96 2.66
CA THR A 250 -46.23 -30.11 1.26
C THR A 250 -47.40 -30.56 0.41
N ALA A 251 -47.35 -30.32 -0.90
CA ALA A 251 -48.39 -30.76 -1.83
C ALA A 251 -48.54 -32.29 -1.89
N ALA A 252 -47.50 -33.04 -1.49
CA ALA A 252 -47.55 -34.49 -1.34
C ALA A 252 -48.27 -34.96 -0.05
N GLY A 253 -48.77 -34.03 0.78
CA GLY A 253 -49.49 -34.30 2.03
C GLY A 253 -48.59 -34.49 3.26
N GLY A 254 -47.28 -34.28 3.14
CA GLY A 254 -46.36 -34.34 4.27
C GLY A 254 -46.53 -33.13 5.20
N LYS A 255 -46.56 -33.35 6.52
CA LYS A 255 -46.65 -32.29 7.54
C LYS A 255 -45.46 -32.34 8.47
N GLU A 256 -44.76 -31.22 8.59
CA GLU A 256 -43.59 -31.10 9.46
C GLU A 256 -43.65 -29.85 10.33
N GLN A 257 -43.26 -30.00 11.60
CA GLN A 257 -43.23 -28.90 12.56
C GLN A 257 -41.84 -28.27 12.65
N TYR A 258 -41.81 -26.94 12.69
CA TYR A 258 -40.62 -26.11 12.81
C TYR A 258 -40.82 -25.07 13.91
N ASP A 259 -39.72 -24.56 14.47
CA ASP A 259 -39.77 -23.48 15.45
C ASP A 259 -40.09 -22.14 14.78
N ALA A 260 -39.60 -21.95 13.55
CA ALA A 260 -39.85 -20.77 12.73
C ALA A 260 -39.84 -21.11 11.23
N VAL A 261 -40.45 -20.24 10.42
CA VAL A 261 -40.45 -20.30 8.96
C VAL A 261 -39.96 -18.99 8.37
N VAL A 262 -39.14 -19.09 7.32
CA VAL A 262 -38.76 -17.98 6.46
C VAL A 262 -39.41 -18.17 5.09
N PHE A 263 -40.26 -17.24 4.71
CA PHE A 263 -40.77 -17.15 3.34
C PHE A 263 -39.77 -16.40 2.47
N ALA A 264 -39.03 -17.14 1.65
CA ALA A 264 -38.13 -16.63 0.62
C ALA A 264 -38.74 -16.74 -0.79
N THR A 265 -40.07 -16.60 -0.87
CA THR A 265 -40.86 -16.66 -2.11
C THR A 265 -41.31 -15.26 -2.54
N HIS A 266 -42.03 -15.18 -3.66
CA HIS A 266 -42.78 -13.97 -4.00
C HIS A 266 -43.86 -13.69 -2.94
N SER A 267 -44.19 -12.41 -2.77
CA SER A 267 -45.08 -11.95 -1.71
C SER A 267 -46.53 -12.43 -1.89
N ASP A 268 -46.98 -12.58 -3.14
CA ASP A 268 -48.27 -13.16 -3.51
C ASP A 268 -48.33 -14.67 -3.23
N VAL A 269 -47.25 -15.41 -3.52
CA VAL A 269 -47.10 -16.83 -3.16
C VAL A 269 -47.15 -16.98 -1.63
N THR A 270 -46.45 -16.12 -0.89
CA THR A 270 -46.48 -16.12 0.57
C THR A 270 -47.91 -15.92 1.12
N LEU A 271 -48.68 -15.00 0.55
CA LEU A 271 -50.09 -14.81 0.91
C LEU A 271 -50.94 -16.06 0.67
N GLN A 272 -50.70 -16.75 -0.44
CA GLN A 272 -51.41 -18.00 -0.75
C GLN A 272 -51.06 -19.11 0.26
N LEU A 273 -49.78 -19.26 0.61
CA LEU A 273 -49.31 -20.27 1.57
C LEU A 273 -49.88 -20.05 2.97
N LEU A 274 -49.98 -18.79 3.41
CA LEU A 274 -50.55 -18.42 4.71
C LEU A 274 -52.09 -18.51 4.72
N GLY A 275 -52.77 -18.28 3.60
CA GLY A 275 -54.22 -18.42 3.48
C GLY A 275 -55.00 -17.56 4.48
N ASP A 276 -55.88 -18.19 5.26
CA ASP A 276 -56.72 -17.51 6.25
C ASP A 276 -55.94 -17.05 7.50
N ASP A 277 -54.73 -17.56 7.71
CA ASP A 277 -53.92 -17.18 8.87
C ASP A 277 -53.36 -15.76 8.76
N VAL A 278 -53.35 -15.13 7.57
CA VAL A 278 -52.77 -13.80 7.28
C VAL A 278 -53.49 -12.69 8.04
N ASP A 279 -52.75 -11.89 8.82
CA ASP A 279 -53.33 -10.73 9.50
C ASP A 279 -53.45 -9.49 8.59
N PRO A 280 -54.24 -8.45 8.97
CA PRO A 280 -54.46 -7.28 8.11
C PRO A 280 -53.18 -6.50 7.77
N GLN A 281 -52.19 -6.46 8.67
CA GLN A 281 -50.95 -5.73 8.46
C GLN A 281 -50.06 -6.48 7.47
N GLU A 282 -49.92 -7.80 7.63
CA GLU A 282 -49.25 -8.68 6.69
C GLU A 282 -49.87 -8.59 5.29
N ARG A 283 -51.21 -8.64 5.20
CA ARG A 283 -51.93 -8.50 3.93
C ARG A 283 -51.64 -7.18 3.25
N GLY A 284 -51.65 -6.08 4.00
CA GLY A 284 -51.36 -4.75 3.47
C GLY A 284 -49.94 -4.61 2.91
N ILE A 285 -48.96 -5.27 3.54
CA ILE A 285 -47.55 -5.23 3.10
C ILE A 285 -47.32 -6.15 1.89
N LEU A 286 -47.75 -7.41 1.99
CA LEU A 286 -47.45 -8.43 0.99
C LEU A 286 -48.24 -8.23 -0.32
N ALA A 287 -49.48 -7.71 -0.27
CA ALA A 287 -50.27 -7.49 -1.48
C ALA A 287 -49.84 -6.24 -2.27
N ALA A 288 -48.97 -5.40 -1.72
CA ALA A 288 -48.55 -4.14 -2.32
C ALA A 288 -47.48 -4.30 -3.42
N VAL A 289 -46.99 -5.52 -3.67
CA VAL A 289 -46.00 -5.81 -4.73
C VAL A 289 -46.61 -6.77 -5.74
N PRO A 290 -47.21 -6.27 -6.84
CA PRO A 290 -47.66 -7.12 -7.94
C PRO A 290 -46.48 -7.68 -8.75
N TYR A 291 -46.74 -8.75 -9.50
CA TYR A 291 -45.76 -9.42 -10.37
C TYR A 291 -46.29 -9.52 -11.80
N ASN A 292 -45.39 -9.38 -12.78
CA ASN A 292 -45.68 -9.55 -14.21
C ASN A 292 -44.74 -10.61 -14.81
N ASP A 293 -45.28 -11.49 -15.66
CA ASP A 293 -44.50 -12.47 -16.40
C ASP A 293 -43.79 -11.84 -17.59
N ASN A 294 -42.50 -12.16 -17.76
CA ASN A 294 -41.68 -11.80 -18.90
C ASN A 294 -41.28 -13.05 -19.67
N ASP A 295 -41.52 -13.06 -20.98
CA ASP A 295 -41.05 -14.09 -21.90
C ASP A 295 -39.56 -13.88 -22.21
N ILE A 296 -38.76 -14.93 -22.05
CA ILE A 296 -37.31 -14.92 -22.30
C ILE A 296 -36.98 -15.95 -23.38
N TYR A 297 -36.24 -15.53 -24.40
CA TYR A 297 -35.78 -16.39 -25.49
C TYR A 297 -34.26 -16.43 -25.50
N LEU A 298 -33.68 -17.63 -25.46
CA LEU A 298 -32.30 -17.89 -25.85
C LEU A 298 -32.29 -18.30 -27.33
N HIS A 299 -31.56 -17.57 -28.18
CA HIS A 299 -31.55 -17.79 -29.63
C HIS A 299 -30.27 -17.29 -30.32
N THR A 300 -30.19 -17.52 -31.64
CA THR A 300 -29.09 -17.04 -32.51
C THR A 300 -29.52 -16.02 -33.58
N ASP A 301 -30.82 -15.66 -33.61
CA ASP A 301 -31.39 -14.75 -34.60
C ASP A 301 -30.83 -13.30 -34.51
N PRO A 302 -30.06 -12.81 -35.50
CA PRO A 302 -29.52 -11.45 -35.48
C PRO A 302 -30.56 -10.37 -35.85
N ALA A 303 -31.78 -10.74 -36.24
CA ALA A 303 -32.85 -9.77 -36.54
C ALA A 303 -33.34 -9.03 -35.28
N LEU A 304 -33.10 -9.59 -34.09
CA LEU A 304 -33.37 -8.97 -32.79
C LEU A 304 -32.14 -8.25 -32.22
N MET A 305 -31.29 -7.71 -33.10
CA MET A 305 -30.15 -6.86 -32.76
C MET A 305 -30.20 -5.56 -33.59
N PRO A 306 -29.48 -4.49 -33.19
CA PRO A 306 -29.37 -3.28 -34.01
C PRO A 306 -28.88 -3.59 -35.43
N ARG A 307 -29.38 -2.85 -36.42
CA ARG A 307 -29.01 -3.00 -37.84
C ARG A 307 -27.54 -2.67 -38.05
N ASN A 308 -27.05 -1.62 -37.40
CA ASN A 308 -25.64 -1.27 -37.41
C ASN A 308 -24.86 -2.11 -36.40
N ARG A 309 -24.10 -3.10 -36.90
CA ARG A 309 -23.25 -3.96 -36.06
C ARG A 309 -22.24 -3.20 -35.21
N LYS A 310 -21.86 -1.98 -35.57
CA LYS A 310 -20.96 -1.15 -34.77
C LYS A 310 -21.53 -0.78 -33.40
N VAL A 311 -22.85 -0.74 -33.26
CA VAL A 311 -23.51 -0.42 -31.99
C VAL A 311 -23.93 -1.68 -31.23
N TRP A 312 -23.52 -2.87 -31.64
CA TRP A 312 -23.82 -4.07 -30.86
C TRP A 312 -23.15 -3.98 -29.49
N SER A 313 -24.00 -3.96 -28.47
CA SER A 313 -23.60 -3.83 -27.07
C SER A 313 -24.04 -5.05 -26.28
N SER A 314 -23.64 -5.15 -25.02
CA SER A 314 -24.12 -6.20 -24.12
C SER A 314 -25.63 -6.13 -23.94
N TRP A 315 -26.20 -4.92 -23.90
CA TRP A 315 -27.64 -4.66 -23.79
C TRP A 315 -28.13 -3.88 -25.01
N ASN A 316 -29.12 -4.40 -25.72
CA ASN A 316 -29.63 -3.77 -26.95
C ASN A 316 -31.13 -3.56 -26.84
N PHE A 317 -31.55 -2.31 -26.65
CA PHE A 317 -32.95 -1.93 -26.63
C PHE A 317 -33.49 -1.80 -28.06
N LEU A 318 -34.62 -2.45 -28.33
CA LEU A 318 -35.32 -2.35 -29.61
C LEU A 318 -36.70 -1.71 -29.37
N GLY A 319 -36.94 -0.55 -30.00
CA GLY A 319 -38.18 0.19 -29.83
C GLY A 319 -38.81 0.66 -31.14
N SER A 320 -40.09 1.03 -31.05
CA SER A 320 -40.84 1.65 -32.14
C SER A 320 -41.60 2.88 -31.65
N SER A 321 -41.63 3.92 -32.48
CA SER A 321 -42.36 5.17 -32.29
C SER A 321 -43.81 5.11 -32.80
N THR A 322 -44.29 3.93 -33.24
CA THR A 322 -45.64 3.76 -33.81
C THR A 322 -46.73 3.95 -32.73
N PRO A 323 -47.84 4.67 -33.00
CA PRO A 323 -48.90 4.85 -32.00
C PRO A 323 -49.40 3.52 -31.41
N GLY A 324 -49.40 3.40 -30.08
CA GLY A 324 -49.76 2.16 -29.34
C GLY A 324 -48.56 1.34 -28.84
N SER A 325 -47.34 1.58 -29.34
CA SER A 325 -46.12 0.89 -28.89
C SER A 325 -45.72 1.21 -27.44
N ASN A 326 -46.20 2.31 -26.86
CA ASN A 326 -45.89 2.66 -25.47
C ASN A 326 -46.50 1.70 -24.44
N ASN A 327 -47.52 0.91 -24.83
CA ASN A 327 -48.15 -0.11 -24.01
C ASN A 327 -47.60 -1.53 -24.27
N THR A 328 -46.71 -1.71 -25.24
CA THR A 328 -46.10 -3.03 -25.49
C THR A 328 -44.99 -3.29 -24.48
N ALA A 329 -44.81 -4.57 -24.11
CA ALA A 329 -43.71 -5.01 -23.27
C ALA A 329 -42.35 -4.63 -23.87
N VAL A 330 -41.36 -4.42 -23.00
CA VAL A 330 -40.03 -3.95 -23.39
C VAL A 330 -39.24 -5.04 -24.08
N CYS A 331 -38.71 -4.73 -25.26
CA CYS A 331 -37.79 -5.60 -25.95
C CYS A 331 -36.33 -5.20 -25.70
N VAL A 332 -35.60 -6.07 -25.00
CA VAL A 332 -34.15 -5.95 -24.81
C VAL A 332 -33.50 -7.27 -25.18
N THR A 333 -32.44 -7.19 -25.97
CA THR A 333 -31.58 -8.32 -26.32
C THR A 333 -30.24 -8.20 -25.62
N TYR A 334 -29.91 -9.19 -24.79
CA TYR A 334 -28.58 -9.35 -24.22
C TYR A 334 -27.69 -10.13 -25.18
N TRP A 335 -26.54 -9.56 -25.55
CA TRP A 335 -25.53 -10.31 -26.28
C TRP A 335 -24.66 -11.08 -25.28
N ALA A 336 -25.02 -12.34 -25.05
CA ALA A 336 -24.44 -13.17 -24.00
C ALA A 336 -22.92 -13.32 -24.15
N ASN A 337 -22.39 -13.37 -25.39
CA ASN A 337 -20.96 -13.50 -25.61
C ASN A 337 -20.15 -12.37 -25.00
N ARG A 338 -20.64 -11.13 -25.14
CA ARG A 338 -19.96 -9.94 -24.64
C ARG A 338 -20.25 -9.71 -23.16
N LEU A 339 -21.50 -9.93 -22.74
CA LEU A 339 -21.92 -9.73 -21.35
C LEU A 339 -21.29 -10.77 -20.41
N GLN A 340 -21.20 -12.03 -20.85
CA GLN A 340 -20.76 -13.16 -20.02
C GLN A 340 -19.34 -13.65 -20.38
N GLU A 341 -18.59 -12.88 -21.18
CA GLU A 341 -17.19 -13.10 -21.55
C GLU A 341 -16.92 -14.49 -22.18
N PHE A 342 -17.58 -14.80 -23.30
CA PHE A 342 -17.36 -16.06 -24.00
C PHE A 342 -16.06 -16.05 -24.81
N PRO A 343 -15.40 -17.21 -25.00
CA PRO A 343 -14.18 -17.31 -25.79
C PRO A 343 -14.36 -16.78 -27.22
N ALA A 344 -13.29 -16.20 -27.77
CA ALA A 344 -13.26 -15.78 -29.16
C ALA A 344 -13.61 -16.96 -30.09
N GLY A 345 -14.52 -16.74 -31.05
CA GLY A 345 -15.01 -17.77 -31.97
C GLY A 345 -16.28 -18.50 -31.52
N ALA A 346 -16.78 -18.26 -30.31
CA ALA A 346 -18.10 -18.75 -29.90
C ALA A 346 -19.20 -18.20 -30.83
N PRO A 347 -20.25 -18.99 -31.14
CA PRO A 347 -21.40 -18.51 -31.92
C PRO A 347 -22.11 -17.38 -31.16
N ASN A 348 -22.72 -16.44 -31.90
CA ASN A 348 -23.48 -15.36 -31.27
C ASN A 348 -24.74 -15.92 -30.61
N LEU A 349 -24.82 -15.75 -29.30
CA LEU A 349 -25.92 -16.18 -28.45
C LEU A 349 -26.59 -14.94 -27.88
N PHE A 350 -27.90 -14.87 -28.05
CA PHE A 350 -28.73 -13.75 -27.68
C PHE A 350 -29.80 -14.19 -26.69
N VAL A 351 -30.01 -13.38 -25.65
CA VAL A 351 -31.11 -13.57 -24.70
C VAL A 351 -32.05 -12.38 -24.85
N THR A 352 -33.21 -12.58 -25.45
CA THR A 352 -34.17 -11.49 -25.70
C THR A 352 -35.40 -11.61 -24.80
N LEU A 353 -35.74 -10.49 -24.17
CA LEU A 353 -36.93 -10.31 -23.35
C LEU A 353 -38.06 -9.74 -24.18
N ASN A 354 -39.26 -10.31 -24.06
CA ASN A 354 -40.53 -9.85 -24.64
C ASN A 354 -40.41 -9.27 -26.07
N PRO A 355 -39.85 -10.03 -27.05
CA PRO A 355 -39.65 -9.50 -28.38
C PRO A 355 -41.00 -9.18 -29.05
N PRO A 356 -41.14 -8.05 -29.79
CA PRO A 356 -42.41 -7.68 -30.43
C PRO A 356 -42.84 -8.71 -31.48
N LYS A 357 -41.85 -9.44 -32.02
CA LYS A 357 -42.02 -10.63 -32.85
C LYS A 357 -41.07 -11.70 -32.34
N PRO A 358 -41.52 -12.95 -32.11
CA PRO A 358 -40.64 -14.03 -31.70
C PRO A 358 -39.46 -14.20 -32.68
N PRO A 359 -38.29 -14.67 -32.20
CA PRO A 359 -37.18 -15.03 -33.07
C PRO A 359 -37.60 -16.09 -34.10
N ALA A 360 -36.90 -16.17 -35.22
CA ALA A 360 -37.10 -17.24 -36.19
C ALA A 360 -37.03 -18.63 -35.51
N ALA A 361 -37.98 -19.52 -35.81
CA ALA A 361 -38.19 -20.76 -35.05
C ALA A 361 -36.95 -21.67 -35.05
N GLU A 362 -36.22 -21.70 -36.16
CA GLU A 362 -34.95 -22.42 -36.34
C GLU A 362 -33.78 -21.83 -35.55
N CYS A 363 -33.90 -20.58 -35.09
CA CYS A 363 -32.89 -19.90 -34.29
C CYS A 363 -33.15 -20.01 -32.78
N VAL A 364 -34.35 -20.44 -32.36
CA VAL A 364 -34.71 -20.57 -30.94
C VAL A 364 -34.06 -21.81 -30.35
N ILE A 365 -33.31 -21.60 -29.26
CA ILE A 365 -32.67 -22.67 -28.49
C ILE A 365 -33.54 -23.01 -27.28
N ARG A 366 -33.98 -21.99 -26.53
CA ARG A 366 -34.85 -22.15 -25.35
C ARG A 366 -35.82 -20.98 -25.20
N ARG A 367 -37.01 -21.27 -24.69
CA ARG A 367 -37.98 -20.26 -24.21
C ARG A 367 -38.36 -20.58 -22.77
N LEU A 368 -38.43 -19.57 -21.93
CA LEU A 368 -38.99 -19.67 -20.58
C LEU A 368 -39.70 -18.37 -20.19
N SER A 369 -40.40 -18.39 -19.06
CA SER A 369 -41.05 -17.20 -18.51
C SER A 369 -40.64 -17.02 -17.04
N LEU A 370 -40.29 -15.78 -16.66
CA LEU A 370 -39.96 -15.40 -15.29
C LEU A 370 -40.83 -14.23 -14.85
N ALA A 371 -41.34 -14.28 -13.62
CA ALA A 371 -42.16 -13.23 -13.03
C ALA A 371 -41.30 -12.16 -12.37
N HIS A 372 -41.48 -10.88 -12.69
CA HIS A 372 -40.76 -9.76 -12.09
C HIS A 372 -41.67 -8.89 -11.22
N PRO A 373 -41.17 -8.40 -10.07
CA PRO A 373 -41.94 -7.49 -9.23
C PRO A 373 -42.12 -6.13 -9.91
N VAL A 374 -43.30 -5.57 -9.74
CA VAL A 374 -43.68 -4.27 -10.27
C VAL A 374 -43.74 -3.28 -9.12
N PHE A 375 -42.86 -2.29 -9.13
CA PHE A 375 -42.78 -1.32 -8.04
C PHE A 375 -43.63 -0.08 -8.29
N SER A 376 -44.33 0.34 -7.24
CA SER A 376 -45.14 1.56 -7.18
C SER A 376 -44.85 2.33 -5.89
N GLY A 377 -45.43 3.52 -5.73
CA GLY A 377 -45.39 4.24 -4.45
C GLY A 377 -45.94 3.42 -3.28
N ALA A 378 -46.96 2.58 -3.52
CA ALA A 378 -47.50 1.67 -2.52
C ALA A 378 -46.50 0.57 -2.12
N SER A 379 -45.76 0.03 -3.10
CA SER A 379 -44.71 -0.97 -2.85
C SER A 379 -43.59 -0.39 -1.98
N VAL A 380 -43.15 0.83 -2.26
CA VAL A 380 -42.12 1.53 -1.46
C VAL A 380 -42.62 1.79 -0.03
N ALA A 381 -43.88 2.21 0.14
CA ALA A 381 -44.46 2.40 1.47
C ALA A 381 -44.57 1.08 2.25
N ALA A 382 -44.96 -0.02 1.59
CA ALA A 382 -45.04 -1.34 2.20
C ALA A 382 -43.67 -1.88 2.63
N GLN A 383 -42.63 -1.69 1.81
CA GLN A 383 -41.25 -2.08 2.14
C GLN A 383 -40.75 -1.40 3.42
N ALA A 384 -41.10 -0.13 3.65
CA ALA A 384 -40.73 0.58 4.88
C ALA A 384 -41.41 0.02 6.14
N LEU A 385 -42.56 -0.63 5.98
CA LEU A 385 -43.30 -1.28 7.07
C LEU A 385 -42.88 -2.73 7.30
N LEU A 386 -42.17 -3.37 6.36
CA LEU A 386 -41.75 -4.77 6.47
C LEU A 386 -41.04 -5.13 7.81
N PRO A 387 -40.15 -4.28 8.38
CA PRO A 387 -39.52 -4.59 9.68
C PRO A 387 -40.52 -4.80 10.82
N SER A 388 -41.73 -4.22 10.74
CA SER A 388 -42.76 -4.34 11.77
C SER A 388 -43.39 -5.74 11.88
N ILE A 389 -43.27 -6.57 10.84
CA ILE A 389 -43.83 -7.93 10.81
C ILE A 389 -42.76 -9.04 10.89
N GLN A 390 -41.47 -8.70 10.92
CA GLN A 390 -40.40 -9.70 11.03
C GLN A 390 -40.41 -10.37 12.41
N GLY A 391 -40.47 -11.70 12.42
CA GLY A 391 -40.50 -12.53 13.63
C GLY A 391 -41.88 -12.62 14.29
N HIS A 392 -42.89 -11.91 13.78
CA HIS A 392 -44.25 -12.04 14.28
C HIS A 392 -44.78 -13.46 14.04
N ARG A 393 -45.34 -14.09 15.10
CA ARG A 393 -45.84 -15.48 15.06
C ARG A 393 -44.82 -16.46 14.44
N ASN A 394 -43.54 -16.32 14.82
CA ASN A 394 -42.43 -17.15 14.34
C ASN A 394 -42.26 -17.17 12.81
N THR A 395 -42.65 -16.08 12.14
CA THR A 395 -42.65 -15.95 10.69
C THR A 395 -41.72 -14.82 10.25
N TYR A 396 -40.96 -15.06 9.18
CA TYR A 396 -40.01 -14.10 8.62
C TYR A 396 -40.14 -14.05 7.11
N TYR A 397 -39.78 -12.93 6.51
CA TYR A 397 -39.97 -12.65 5.09
C TYR A 397 -38.66 -12.18 4.46
N ALA A 398 -38.24 -12.84 3.38
CA ALA A 398 -37.06 -12.49 2.61
C ALA A 398 -37.38 -12.51 1.11
N GLY A 399 -36.74 -11.66 0.33
CA GLY A 399 -36.97 -11.57 -1.09
C GLY A 399 -36.37 -10.32 -1.71
N ALA A 400 -36.01 -10.38 -2.99
CA ALA A 400 -35.56 -9.21 -3.74
C ALA A 400 -36.64 -8.10 -3.82
N TRP A 401 -37.92 -8.48 -3.73
CA TRP A 401 -39.08 -7.58 -3.70
C TRP A 401 -39.11 -6.64 -2.48
N THR A 402 -38.28 -6.90 -1.46
CA THR A 402 -38.18 -6.06 -0.25
C THR A 402 -37.45 -4.73 -0.49
N ALA A 403 -36.84 -4.54 -1.68
CA ALA A 403 -36.26 -3.26 -2.10
C ALA A 403 -36.41 -3.05 -3.63
N TYR A 404 -35.33 -3.00 -4.42
CA TYR A 404 -35.40 -2.64 -5.85
C TYR A 404 -35.56 -3.84 -6.79
N GLY A 405 -35.61 -5.07 -6.27
CA GLY A 405 -35.76 -6.29 -7.06
C GLY A 405 -34.44 -6.90 -7.55
N PHE A 406 -33.29 -6.44 -7.05
CA PHE A 406 -31.97 -6.92 -7.48
C PHE A 406 -31.43 -8.05 -6.59
N HIS A 407 -30.34 -8.66 -7.04
CA HIS A 407 -29.70 -9.76 -6.34
C HIS A 407 -29.18 -9.36 -4.94
N GLU A 408 -28.57 -8.17 -4.85
CA GLU A 408 -28.13 -7.61 -3.57
C GLU A 408 -29.29 -7.41 -2.60
N ASP A 409 -30.44 -6.92 -3.08
CA ASP A 409 -31.64 -6.75 -2.27
C ASP A 409 -32.11 -8.10 -1.69
N GLY A 410 -32.00 -9.15 -2.52
CA GLY A 410 -32.30 -10.50 -2.10
C GLY A 410 -31.44 -10.97 -0.93
N ILE A 411 -30.14 -10.75 -0.97
CA ILE A 411 -29.21 -11.13 0.12
C ILE A 411 -29.35 -10.20 1.31
N ARG A 412 -29.52 -8.90 1.08
CA ARG A 412 -29.76 -7.93 2.14
C ARG A 412 -31.01 -8.28 2.96
N SER A 413 -32.06 -8.78 2.31
CA SER A 413 -33.25 -9.26 3.02
C SER A 413 -32.96 -10.48 3.89
N ALA A 414 -32.10 -11.41 3.42
CA ALA A 414 -31.66 -12.57 4.19
C ALA A 414 -30.84 -12.15 5.42
N VAL A 415 -29.92 -11.19 5.25
CA VAL A 415 -29.17 -10.57 6.33
C VAL A 415 -30.12 -10.00 7.39
N GLY A 416 -31.12 -9.23 6.96
CA GLY A 416 -32.11 -8.66 7.88
C GLY A 416 -32.90 -9.72 8.66
N VAL A 417 -33.23 -10.85 8.04
CA VAL A 417 -33.88 -11.99 8.74
C VAL A 417 -32.94 -12.61 9.78
N VAL A 418 -31.68 -12.87 9.42
CA VAL A 418 -30.70 -13.49 10.32
C VAL A 418 -30.40 -12.57 11.51
N GLU A 419 -30.25 -11.27 11.28
CA GLU A 419 -30.07 -10.27 12.34
C GLU A 419 -31.30 -10.16 13.24
N ALA A 420 -32.51 -10.19 12.69
CA ALA A 420 -33.76 -10.21 13.46
C ALA A 420 -33.87 -11.46 14.35
N MET A 421 -33.26 -12.58 13.95
CA MET A 421 -33.11 -13.79 14.75
C MET A 421 -31.89 -13.75 15.69
N GLY A 422 -31.18 -12.62 15.83
CA GLY A 422 -29.99 -12.51 16.68
C GLY A 422 -28.78 -13.31 16.19
N GLY A 423 -28.73 -13.64 14.90
CA GLY A 423 -27.56 -14.22 14.25
C GLY A 423 -26.52 -13.17 13.83
N THR A 424 -25.32 -13.63 13.49
CA THR A 424 -24.19 -12.81 13.03
C THR A 424 -23.79 -13.17 11.60
N LEU A 425 -23.14 -12.24 10.91
CA LEU A 425 -22.60 -12.46 9.57
C LEU A 425 -21.12 -12.87 9.63
N PRO A 426 -20.66 -13.75 8.73
CA PRO A 426 -19.23 -14.09 8.63
C PRO A 426 -18.41 -13.03 7.87
N TRP A 427 -19.05 -11.98 7.34
CA TRP A 427 -18.39 -10.87 6.65
C TRP A 427 -18.90 -9.51 7.12
N VAL A 428 -18.11 -8.48 6.83
CA VAL A 428 -18.53 -7.07 6.94
C VAL A 428 -18.77 -6.55 5.52
N PRO A 429 -19.96 -6.02 5.19
CA PRO A 429 -20.21 -5.47 3.86
C PRO A 429 -19.33 -4.24 3.62
N ARG A 430 -18.49 -4.30 2.58
CA ARG A 430 -17.56 -3.22 2.20
C ARG A 430 -17.83 -2.77 0.78
N ALA A 431 -18.64 -1.72 0.62
CA ALA A 431 -18.85 -1.09 -0.67
C ALA A 431 -17.59 -0.34 -1.11
N THR A 432 -17.18 -0.50 -2.36
CA THR A 432 -15.99 0.16 -2.92
C THR A 432 -16.36 1.36 -3.77
N SER A 433 -15.49 2.37 -3.82
CA SER A 433 -15.69 3.53 -4.72
C SER A 433 -15.12 3.22 -6.11
N PRO A 434 -15.90 3.44 -7.19
CA PRO A 434 -15.38 3.38 -8.55
C PRO A 434 -14.60 4.66 -8.93
N LYS A 435 -14.72 5.72 -8.12
CA LYS A 435 -14.10 7.03 -8.38
C LYS A 435 -12.67 7.05 -7.88
N VAL A 436 -11.75 7.42 -8.77
CA VAL A 436 -10.30 7.45 -8.50
C VAL A 436 -9.75 8.81 -8.90
N SER A 437 -9.20 9.55 -7.95
CA SER A 437 -8.58 10.86 -8.20
C SER A 437 -7.34 10.75 -9.10
N ILE A 438 -6.95 11.84 -9.76
CA ILE A 438 -5.72 11.91 -10.58
C ILE A 438 -4.49 11.50 -9.77
N LEU A 439 -4.44 11.89 -8.49
CA LEU A 439 -3.33 11.56 -7.60
C LEU A 439 -3.28 10.05 -7.29
N GLN A 440 -4.43 9.44 -7.03
CA GLN A 440 -4.52 7.98 -6.82
C GLN A 440 -4.15 7.21 -8.10
N GLN A 441 -4.57 7.68 -9.28
CA GLN A 441 -4.15 7.09 -10.57
C GLN A 441 -2.63 7.17 -10.76
N LEU A 442 -2.01 8.29 -10.37
CA LEU A 442 -0.55 8.44 -10.42
C LEU A 442 0.14 7.43 -9.51
N TYR A 443 -0.29 7.30 -8.24
CA TYR A 443 0.30 6.34 -7.31
C TYR A 443 0.09 4.89 -7.77
N MET A 444 -1.10 4.56 -8.27
CA MET A 444 -1.39 3.26 -8.85
C MET A 444 -0.49 2.98 -10.06
N GLY A 445 -0.28 3.94 -10.96
CA GLY A 445 0.60 3.78 -12.11
C GLY A 445 2.08 3.62 -11.75
N LEU A 446 2.54 4.34 -10.71
CA LEU A 446 3.89 4.17 -10.15
C LEU A 446 4.05 2.78 -9.53
N PHE A 447 3.07 2.34 -8.73
CA PHE A 447 3.05 1.01 -8.16
C PHE A 447 3.01 -0.06 -9.25
N ASP A 448 2.14 0.04 -10.26
CA ASP A 448 1.99 -0.96 -11.32
C ASP A 448 3.31 -1.15 -12.09
N LYS A 449 3.98 -0.04 -12.43
CA LYS A 449 5.30 -0.09 -13.07
C LYS A 449 6.34 -0.80 -12.20
N TYR A 450 6.37 -0.47 -10.90
CA TYR A 450 7.26 -1.11 -9.93
C TYR A 450 6.94 -2.60 -9.75
N ALA A 451 5.67 -2.93 -9.54
CA ALA A 451 5.17 -4.28 -9.32
C ALA A 451 5.49 -5.20 -10.51
N ARG A 452 5.32 -4.73 -11.75
CA ARG A 452 5.69 -5.49 -12.96
C ARG A 452 7.20 -5.74 -13.07
N ALA A 453 8.03 -4.80 -12.60
CA ALA A 453 9.47 -4.97 -12.60
C ALA A 453 9.92 -5.95 -11.49
N VAL A 454 9.30 -5.89 -10.31
CA VAL A 454 9.73 -6.62 -9.12
C VAL A 454 9.10 -8.01 -8.99
N PHE A 455 7.78 -8.13 -9.07
CA PHE A 455 7.08 -9.38 -8.84
C PHE A 455 7.11 -10.23 -10.11
N THR A 456 8.17 -11.03 -10.24
CA THR A 456 8.38 -11.97 -11.37
C THR A 456 8.22 -13.44 -10.99
N GLN A 457 8.20 -13.75 -9.69
CA GLN A 457 7.93 -15.09 -9.17
C GLN A 457 6.58 -15.13 -8.46
N GLY A 458 5.81 -16.21 -8.67
CA GLY A 458 4.46 -16.38 -8.13
C GLY A 458 3.37 -15.69 -8.93
N HIS A 459 2.11 -15.96 -8.61
CA HIS A 459 0.94 -15.39 -9.26
C HIS A 459 0.18 -14.49 -8.28
N MET A 460 0.26 -13.17 -8.47
CA MET A 460 -0.46 -12.20 -7.65
C MET A 460 -1.53 -11.50 -8.49
N ARG A 461 -2.79 -11.74 -8.13
CA ARG A 461 -3.95 -11.04 -8.70
C ARG A 461 -4.40 -9.94 -7.74
N VAL A 462 -4.67 -8.74 -8.25
CA VAL A 462 -5.08 -7.58 -7.46
C VAL A 462 -6.39 -7.03 -8.04
N ILE A 463 -7.45 -7.09 -7.25
CA ILE A 463 -8.77 -6.57 -7.59
C ILE A 463 -8.91 -5.18 -6.97
N LEU A 464 -9.08 -4.16 -7.81
CA LEU A 464 -9.20 -2.77 -7.40
C LEU A 464 -10.62 -2.43 -6.90
N PRO A 465 -10.79 -1.32 -6.15
CA PRO A 465 -12.11 -0.81 -5.76
C PRO A 465 -13.03 -0.55 -6.96
N THR A 466 -12.45 -0.25 -8.12
CA THR A 466 -13.16 -0.03 -9.39
C THR A 466 -13.75 -1.30 -10.00
N GLY A 467 -13.32 -2.48 -9.53
CA GLY A 467 -13.64 -3.79 -10.10
C GLY A 467 -12.61 -4.30 -11.11
N GLN A 468 -11.67 -3.46 -11.53
CA GLN A 468 -10.58 -3.82 -12.45
C GLN A 468 -9.60 -4.80 -11.79
N GLU A 469 -9.07 -5.72 -12.58
CA GLU A 469 -8.02 -6.65 -12.18
C GLU A 469 -6.65 -6.27 -12.74
N LEU A 470 -5.63 -6.40 -11.89
CA LEU A 470 -4.23 -6.34 -12.26
C LEU A 470 -3.59 -7.68 -11.89
N VAL A 471 -2.73 -8.21 -12.75
CA VAL A 471 -2.03 -9.48 -12.53
C VAL A 471 -0.52 -9.26 -12.66
N TYR A 472 0.23 -9.82 -11.70
CA TYR A 472 1.68 -9.73 -11.60
C TYR A 472 2.31 -11.11 -11.43
N GLY A 473 3.55 -11.25 -11.89
CA GLY A 473 4.34 -12.48 -11.79
C GLY A 473 4.07 -13.47 -12.91
N SER A 474 4.15 -14.76 -12.60
CA SER A 474 4.02 -15.89 -13.53
C SER A 474 3.02 -16.92 -13.01
N ASP A 475 2.60 -17.85 -13.85
CA ASP A 475 1.71 -18.94 -13.44
C ASP A 475 2.45 -20.06 -12.67
N ASP A 476 3.77 -19.94 -12.49
CA ASP A 476 4.53 -20.81 -11.59
C ASP A 476 4.29 -20.40 -10.14
N THR A 477 3.53 -21.24 -9.44
CA THR A 477 3.05 -21.00 -8.08
C THR A 477 3.69 -21.94 -7.06
N ALA A 478 4.64 -22.78 -7.50
CA ALA A 478 5.33 -23.70 -6.62
C ALA A 478 6.22 -22.92 -5.65
N ALA A 479 6.08 -23.21 -4.36
CA ALA A 479 7.05 -22.73 -3.38
C ALA A 479 8.41 -23.41 -3.63
N PRO A 480 9.55 -22.75 -3.38
CA PRO A 480 10.85 -23.40 -3.43
C PRO A 480 10.85 -24.61 -2.49
N ALA A 481 11.07 -25.80 -3.02
CA ALA A 481 11.19 -27.02 -2.22
C ALA A 481 12.66 -27.23 -1.82
N PHE A 482 12.93 -27.37 -0.53
CA PHE A 482 14.21 -27.96 -0.07
C PHE A 482 13.96 -29.42 0.23
N ALA A 483 14.78 -30.29 -0.37
CA ALA A 483 14.63 -31.74 -0.23
C ALA A 483 14.64 -32.17 1.25
N GLY A 484 13.63 -32.92 1.68
CA GLY A 484 13.47 -33.40 3.05
C GLY A 484 12.76 -32.43 4.01
N GLU A 485 12.36 -31.25 3.55
CA GLU A 485 11.61 -30.24 4.32
C GLU A 485 10.14 -30.13 3.88
N GLU A 486 9.64 -31.04 3.04
CA GLU A 486 8.29 -30.95 2.44
C GLU A 486 7.17 -30.95 3.50
N TRP A 487 7.39 -31.68 4.59
CA TRP A 487 6.46 -31.76 5.73
C TRP A 487 6.25 -30.42 6.44
N ARG A 488 7.12 -29.43 6.21
CA ARG A 488 7.00 -28.09 6.81
C ARG A 488 5.90 -27.23 6.18
N GLY A 489 5.24 -27.69 5.11
CA GLY A 489 3.95 -27.14 4.64
C GLY A 489 3.96 -25.65 4.25
N ARG A 490 4.78 -25.28 3.27
CA ARG A 490 4.92 -23.88 2.82
C ARG A 490 3.73 -23.41 1.98
N PRO A 491 3.35 -22.13 2.08
CA PRO A 491 2.29 -21.57 1.25
C PRO A 491 2.73 -21.54 -0.22
N GLN A 492 1.78 -21.80 -1.12
CA GLN A 492 1.99 -21.58 -2.56
C GLN A 492 2.27 -20.09 -2.83
N LEU A 493 3.06 -19.81 -3.86
CA LEU A 493 3.31 -18.45 -4.34
C LEU A 493 2.13 -17.96 -5.17
N LYS A 494 0.93 -17.93 -4.56
CA LYS A 494 -0.31 -17.49 -5.19
C LYS A 494 -1.16 -16.72 -4.19
N CYS A 495 -1.67 -15.57 -4.61
CA CYS A 495 -2.68 -14.85 -3.84
C CYS A 495 -3.56 -13.96 -4.73
N THR A 496 -4.74 -13.64 -4.21
CA THR A 496 -5.64 -12.60 -4.69
C THR A 496 -5.76 -11.53 -3.60
N LEU A 497 -5.34 -10.31 -3.92
CA LEU A 497 -5.54 -9.12 -3.09
C LEU A 497 -6.82 -8.42 -3.52
N ARG A 498 -7.69 -8.09 -2.56
CA ARG A 498 -8.84 -7.22 -2.77
C ARG A 498 -8.57 -5.89 -2.10
N ILE A 499 -8.37 -4.85 -2.91
CA ILE A 499 -8.12 -3.49 -2.44
C ILE A 499 -9.47 -2.81 -2.22
N TYR A 500 -9.67 -2.27 -1.02
CA TYR A 500 -10.86 -1.51 -0.62
C TYR A 500 -10.61 0.00 -0.63
N ASP A 501 -9.37 0.44 -0.33
CA ASP A 501 -8.97 1.85 -0.37
C ASP A 501 -7.74 2.05 -1.26
N MET A 502 -7.81 3.05 -2.15
CA MET A 502 -6.71 3.42 -3.05
C MET A 502 -5.52 4.05 -2.32
N ASP A 503 -5.65 4.45 -1.04
CA ASP A 503 -4.53 4.91 -0.21
C ASP A 503 -3.45 3.83 -0.02
N PHE A 504 -3.82 2.55 -0.19
CA PHE A 504 -2.91 1.41 -0.31
C PHE A 504 -1.67 1.72 -1.17
N PHE A 505 -1.89 2.24 -2.38
CA PHE A 505 -0.81 2.54 -3.32
C PHE A 505 0.10 3.65 -2.82
N ARG A 506 -0.48 4.68 -2.21
CA ARG A 506 0.30 5.79 -1.64
C ARG A 506 1.18 5.27 -0.50
N LYS A 507 0.62 4.50 0.45
CA LYS A 507 1.37 3.96 1.58
C LYS A 507 2.57 3.13 1.11
N ILE A 508 2.40 2.25 0.13
CA ILE A 508 3.49 1.41 -0.39
C ILE A 508 4.53 2.23 -1.16
N VAL A 509 4.10 3.16 -2.03
CA VAL A 509 5.04 3.99 -2.81
C VAL A 509 5.93 4.87 -1.92
N PHE A 510 5.46 5.28 -0.74
CA PHE A 510 6.23 6.16 0.15
C PHE A 510 6.91 5.44 1.34
N ARG A 511 6.39 4.28 1.78
CA ARG A 511 6.81 3.60 3.01
C ARG A 511 7.05 2.10 2.82
N HIS A 512 7.03 1.58 1.59
CA HIS A 512 7.36 0.19 1.23
C HIS A 512 6.65 -0.87 2.08
N ASP A 513 7.41 -1.69 2.80
CA ASP A 513 6.96 -2.76 3.68
C ASP A 513 6.23 -2.23 4.91
N VAL A 514 6.69 -1.11 5.49
CA VAL A 514 5.98 -0.40 6.55
C VAL A 514 4.61 0.06 6.05
N GLY A 515 4.57 0.66 4.87
CA GLY A 515 3.33 1.11 4.22
C GLY A 515 2.38 -0.05 3.88
N MET A 516 2.93 -1.18 3.46
CA MET A 516 2.18 -2.42 3.21
C MET A 516 1.54 -2.96 4.50
N GLY A 517 2.30 -3.03 5.60
CA GLY A 517 1.78 -3.44 6.90
C GLY A 517 0.73 -2.46 7.45
N GLU A 518 0.96 -1.16 7.32
CA GLU A 518 0.00 -0.11 7.72
C GLU A 518 -1.28 -0.13 6.89
N ALA A 519 -1.19 -0.43 5.60
CA ALA A 519 -2.35 -0.61 4.73
C ALA A 519 -3.16 -1.84 5.15
N TYR A 520 -2.48 -2.95 5.49
CA TYR A 520 -3.14 -4.14 6.00
C TYR A 520 -3.82 -3.87 7.34
N MET A 521 -3.13 -3.24 8.28
CA MET A 521 -3.65 -2.86 9.60
C MET A 521 -4.88 -1.96 9.51
N ALA A 522 -4.90 -1.01 8.58
CA ALA A 522 -6.02 -0.10 8.35
C ALA A 522 -7.22 -0.76 7.64
N GLY A 523 -7.04 -1.97 7.09
CA GLY A 523 -8.08 -2.65 6.31
C GLY A 523 -8.20 -2.14 4.87
N ASP A 524 -7.19 -1.44 4.35
CA ASP A 524 -7.17 -0.94 2.97
C ASP A 524 -7.23 -2.09 1.95
N PHE A 525 -6.78 -3.28 2.34
CA PHE A 525 -6.87 -4.49 1.54
C PHE A 525 -7.04 -5.76 2.39
N GLU A 526 -7.54 -6.81 1.77
CA GLU A 526 -7.50 -8.19 2.27
C GLU A 526 -6.84 -9.10 1.24
N ALA A 527 -6.36 -10.27 1.69
CA ALA A 527 -5.80 -11.31 0.84
C ALA A 527 -6.51 -12.64 1.13
N ASP A 528 -6.84 -13.40 0.08
CA ASP A 528 -7.34 -14.78 0.21
C ASP A 528 -6.35 -15.69 0.95
N SER A 529 -5.06 -15.45 0.74
CA SER A 529 -3.92 -16.05 1.43
C SER A 529 -2.89 -14.98 1.74
N LEU A 530 -2.92 -14.46 2.98
CA LEU A 530 -1.90 -13.51 3.43
C LEU A 530 -0.49 -14.14 3.44
N GLY A 531 -0.40 -15.44 3.75
CA GLY A 531 0.84 -16.21 3.66
C GLY A 531 1.38 -16.33 2.24
N GLY A 532 0.50 -16.63 1.27
CA GLY A 532 0.87 -16.64 -0.15
C GLY A 532 1.33 -15.27 -0.63
N PHE A 533 0.66 -14.20 -0.19
CA PHE A 533 1.08 -12.83 -0.50
C PHE A 533 2.47 -12.51 0.05
N MET A 534 2.72 -12.76 1.34
CA MET A 534 4.05 -12.51 1.92
C MET A 534 5.12 -13.41 1.30
N ALA A 535 4.81 -14.66 0.96
CA ALA A 535 5.74 -15.54 0.27
C ALA A 535 6.14 -15.00 -1.12
N ILE A 536 5.18 -14.45 -1.89
CA ILE A 536 5.47 -13.76 -3.15
C ILE A 536 6.36 -12.53 -2.90
N VAL A 537 6.05 -11.72 -1.89
CA VAL A 537 6.85 -10.52 -1.57
C VAL A 537 8.29 -10.90 -1.24
N VAL A 538 8.50 -11.89 -0.36
CA VAL A 538 9.84 -12.30 0.06
C VAL A 538 10.60 -13.02 -1.06
N ALA A 539 9.95 -13.85 -1.87
CA ALA A 539 10.57 -14.49 -3.03
C ALA A 539 11.14 -13.47 -4.05
N ASN A 540 10.58 -12.26 -4.07
CA ASN A 540 11.03 -11.17 -4.93
C ASN A 540 11.81 -10.07 -4.16
N ALA A 541 12.11 -10.24 -2.86
CA ALA A 541 12.69 -9.18 -2.02
C ALA A 541 14.07 -8.71 -2.48
N VAL A 542 14.97 -9.62 -2.89
CA VAL A 542 16.29 -9.24 -3.43
C VAL A 542 16.15 -8.36 -4.67
N LYS A 543 15.20 -8.69 -5.55
CA LYS A 543 14.90 -7.90 -6.74
C LYS A 543 14.26 -6.56 -6.37
N ALA A 544 13.36 -6.55 -5.39
CA ALA A 544 12.76 -5.34 -4.84
C ALA A 544 13.83 -4.36 -4.32
N GLU A 545 14.89 -4.88 -3.69
CA GLU A 545 16.05 -4.11 -3.22
C GLU A 545 16.90 -3.55 -4.37
N THR A 546 17.09 -4.31 -5.45
CA THR A 546 17.89 -3.86 -6.62
C THR A 546 17.13 -2.87 -7.49
N GLU A 547 15.82 -3.06 -7.68
CA GLU A 547 14.95 -2.23 -8.52
C GLU A 547 14.45 -0.96 -7.81
N ARG A 548 14.96 -0.65 -6.60
CA ARG A 548 14.62 0.57 -5.84
C ARG A 548 14.78 1.85 -6.66
N GLY A 549 15.63 1.86 -7.69
CA GLY A 549 15.89 2.98 -8.58
C GLY A 549 14.67 3.49 -9.37
N HIS A 550 13.67 2.66 -9.65
CA HIS A 550 12.50 3.06 -10.44
C HIS A 550 11.54 4.04 -9.73
N LEU A 551 11.61 4.13 -8.40
CA LEU A 551 10.83 5.03 -7.54
C LEU A 551 11.73 6.00 -6.73
N GLY A 552 13.02 6.08 -7.11
CA GLY A 552 14.15 6.41 -6.24
C GLY A 552 14.05 7.71 -5.40
N LEU A 553 13.45 8.79 -5.91
CA LEU A 553 13.37 10.05 -5.13
C LEU A 553 12.32 9.99 -4.02
N LEU A 554 11.13 9.45 -4.29
CA LEU A 554 10.04 9.37 -3.32
C LEU A 554 10.37 8.35 -2.23
N ASN A 555 10.94 7.21 -2.65
CA ASN A 555 11.45 6.17 -1.76
C ASN A 555 12.52 6.71 -0.82
N TRP A 556 13.54 7.38 -1.37
CA TRP A 556 14.62 7.93 -0.56
C TRP A 556 14.14 8.97 0.45
N LEU A 557 13.19 9.83 0.08
CA LEU A 557 12.59 10.80 1.01
C LEU A 557 11.83 10.12 2.14
N GLY A 558 11.01 9.12 1.82
CA GLY A 558 10.28 8.32 2.81
C GLY A 558 11.22 7.59 3.77
N GLU A 559 12.21 6.88 3.24
CA GLU A 559 13.22 6.16 4.01
C GLU A 559 14.03 7.09 4.92
N ARG A 560 14.39 8.30 4.47
CA ARG A 560 15.11 9.26 5.32
C ARG A 560 14.24 9.79 6.44
N LEU A 561 12.96 10.06 6.20
CA LEU A 561 12.02 10.50 7.24
C LEU A 561 11.80 9.40 8.29
N LEU A 562 11.65 8.14 7.85
CA LEU A 562 11.56 6.98 8.73
C LEU A 562 12.85 6.80 9.54
N TYR A 563 14.01 6.80 8.88
CA TYR A 563 15.31 6.72 9.54
C TYR A 563 15.51 7.83 10.59
N LEU A 564 15.16 9.07 10.28
CA LEU A 564 15.20 10.19 11.24
C LEU A 564 14.24 10.01 12.42
N SER A 565 13.08 9.37 12.20
CA SER A 565 12.17 8.97 13.29
C SER A 565 12.82 7.91 14.18
N HIS A 566 13.50 6.91 13.58
CA HIS A 566 14.21 5.86 14.32
C HIS A 566 15.35 6.37 15.18
N LEU A 567 16.10 7.37 14.73
CA LEU A 567 17.17 7.99 15.53
C LEU A 567 16.67 8.57 16.87
N LYS A 568 15.36 8.77 17.04
CA LYS A 568 14.75 9.22 18.29
C LYS A 568 14.53 8.08 19.31
N ARG A 569 14.81 6.82 18.97
CA ARG A 569 14.59 5.64 19.83
C ARG A 569 15.90 4.83 20.06
N PRO A 570 16.93 5.40 20.71
CA PRO A 570 18.22 4.72 20.88
C PRO A 570 18.20 3.62 21.96
N ASN A 571 18.97 2.55 21.77
CA ASN A 571 19.11 1.41 22.72
C ASN A 571 20.07 1.69 23.90
N THR A 572 20.04 2.92 24.42
CA THR A 572 20.72 3.25 25.69
C THR A 572 20.11 2.46 26.85
N VAL A 573 20.76 2.42 28.02
CA VAL A 573 20.20 1.72 29.21
C VAL A 573 18.77 2.15 29.53
N GLN A 574 18.48 3.45 29.49
CA GLN A 574 17.12 3.97 29.69
C GLN A 574 16.20 3.68 28.50
N GLY A 575 16.71 3.74 27.27
CA GLY A 575 15.93 3.47 26.05
C GLY A 575 15.53 2.00 25.91
N SER A 576 16.45 1.05 26.12
CA SER A 576 16.17 -0.39 26.11
C SER A 576 15.11 -0.76 27.15
N ARG A 577 15.19 -0.20 28.36
CA ARG A 577 14.16 -0.40 29.40
C ARG A 577 12.80 0.06 28.92
N LYS A 578 12.72 1.29 28.41
CA LYS A 578 11.46 1.86 27.89
C LYS A 578 10.88 1.06 26.72
N ASN A 579 11.70 0.65 25.75
CA ASN A 579 11.25 -0.12 24.59
C ASN A 579 10.73 -1.51 24.98
N ILE A 580 11.38 -2.15 25.97
CA ILE A 580 10.98 -3.46 26.51
C ILE A 580 9.72 -3.33 27.36
N GLU A 581 9.63 -2.30 28.23
CA GLU A 581 8.40 -1.97 28.95
C GLU A 581 7.24 -1.75 27.97
N GLU A 582 7.35 -0.86 26.97
CA GLU A 582 6.29 -0.61 25.98
C GLU A 582 5.89 -1.88 25.16
N HIS A 583 6.83 -2.81 24.92
CA HIS A 583 6.53 -4.07 24.22
C HIS A 583 5.81 -5.09 25.11
N TYR A 584 6.23 -5.22 26.38
CA TYR A 584 5.62 -6.16 27.34
C TYR A 584 4.43 -5.56 28.13
N ASP A 585 4.19 -4.25 28.06
CA ASP A 585 2.99 -3.56 28.57
C ASP A 585 1.69 -4.05 27.88
N ALA A 586 1.81 -4.87 26.82
CA ALA A 586 0.71 -5.68 26.31
C ALA A 586 0.28 -6.80 27.29
N GLY A 587 0.98 -7.01 28.41
CA GLY A 587 0.58 -7.87 29.52
C GLY A 587 0.63 -9.39 29.24
N ASN A 588 0.90 -10.17 30.28
CA ASN A 588 1.05 -11.64 30.20
C ASN A 588 -0.20 -12.34 29.65
N ALA A 589 -1.37 -11.76 29.89
CA ALA A 589 -2.65 -12.28 29.43
C ALA A 589 -2.69 -12.42 27.91
N MET A 590 -2.13 -11.46 27.17
CA MET A 590 -2.05 -11.52 25.71
C MET A 590 -1.14 -12.65 25.25
N TYR A 591 0.08 -12.75 25.78
CA TYR A 591 1.06 -13.77 25.38
C TYR A 591 0.56 -15.20 25.67
N LYS A 592 -0.18 -15.40 26.77
CA LYS A 592 -0.85 -16.67 27.11
C LYS A 592 -1.89 -17.12 26.08
N LEU A 593 -2.32 -16.23 25.16
CA LEU A 593 -3.27 -16.60 24.10
C LEU A 593 -2.63 -17.43 22.98
N PHE A 594 -1.34 -17.27 22.72
CA PHE A 594 -0.68 -17.93 21.59
C PHE A 594 0.61 -18.69 21.93
N LEU A 595 1.23 -18.44 23.09
CA LEU A 595 2.37 -19.21 23.58
C LEU A 595 1.92 -20.55 24.20
N ASP A 596 2.85 -21.49 24.28
CA ASP A 596 2.66 -22.73 25.03
C ASP A 596 2.84 -22.52 26.55
N GLU A 597 2.69 -23.59 27.31
CA GLU A 597 2.75 -23.56 28.79
C GLU A 597 4.12 -23.10 29.34
N THR A 598 5.20 -23.23 28.57
CA THR A 598 6.53 -22.71 28.96
C THR A 598 6.60 -21.18 28.92
N LEU A 599 5.63 -20.51 28.28
CA LEU A 599 5.64 -19.08 27.96
C LEU A 599 6.90 -18.64 27.22
N THR A 600 7.42 -19.51 26.35
CA THR A 600 8.64 -19.17 25.61
C THR A 600 8.32 -18.40 24.33
N TYR A 601 8.62 -17.10 24.32
CA TYR A 601 8.52 -16.25 23.13
C TYR A 601 9.82 -16.25 22.32
N SER A 602 10.21 -17.43 21.83
CA SER A 602 11.37 -17.64 20.96
C SER A 602 11.10 -18.81 20.00
N SER A 603 11.96 -19.04 19.00
CA SER A 603 11.87 -20.25 18.17
C SER A 603 11.93 -21.53 18.98
N GLY A 604 11.10 -22.52 18.61
CA GLY A 604 11.27 -23.93 18.99
C GLY A 604 12.18 -24.69 18.00
N LEU A 605 12.42 -25.98 18.27
CA LEU A 605 13.17 -26.91 17.43
C LEU A 605 12.32 -28.15 17.13
N TYR A 606 11.90 -28.33 15.88
CA TYR A 606 11.06 -29.46 15.46
C TYR A 606 11.94 -30.58 14.94
N LEU A 607 12.02 -31.68 15.70
CA LEU A 607 12.80 -32.85 15.31
C LEU A 607 11.99 -33.81 14.44
N ARG A 608 10.66 -33.74 14.54
CA ARG A 608 9.72 -34.59 13.80
C ARG A 608 8.49 -33.79 13.35
N PRO A 609 7.82 -34.20 12.26
CA PRO A 609 6.58 -33.58 11.79
C PRO A 609 5.43 -33.59 12.81
N THR A 610 5.47 -34.50 13.79
CA THR A 610 4.45 -34.67 14.82
C THR A 610 4.69 -33.84 16.07
N ASP A 611 5.83 -33.15 16.18
CA ASP A 611 6.12 -32.30 17.34
C ASP A 611 5.15 -31.10 17.34
N ASN A 612 4.49 -30.85 18.48
CA ASN A 612 3.71 -29.63 18.68
C ASN A 612 4.58 -28.51 19.27
N LEU A 613 4.03 -27.30 19.41
CA LEU A 613 4.77 -26.13 19.91
C LEU A 613 5.48 -26.40 21.25
N LEU A 614 4.80 -27.01 22.23
CA LEU A 614 5.39 -27.35 23.53
C LEU A 614 6.60 -28.29 23.38
N HIS A 615 6.45 -29.38 22.63
CA HIS A 615 7.56 -30.32 22.40
C HIS A 615 8.73 -29.64 21.68
N ALA A 616 8.44 -28.78 20.70
CA ALA A 616 9.48 -28.03 19.99
C ALA A 616 10.24 -27.06 20.91
N GLN A 617 9.55 -26.41 21.86
CA GLN A 617 10.21 -25.55 22.85
C GLN A 617 11.11 -26.37 23.80
N LEU A 618 10.63 -27.52 24.27
CA LEU A 618 11.42 -28.43 25.12
C LEU A 618 12.64 -28.98 24.39
N ASN A 619 12.48 -29.44 23.14
CA ASN A 619 13.57 -29.91 22.29
C ASN A 619 14.66 -28.84 22.12
N LYS A 620 14.26 -27.59 21.91
CA LYS A 620 15.20 -26.46 21.77
C LYS A 620 15.97 -26.21 23.06
N ILE A 621 15.30 -26.21 24.22
CA ILE A 621 15.97 -26.05 25.51
C ILE A 621 16.98 -27.19 25.71
N ASP A 622 16.56 -28.44 25.51
CA ASP A 622 17.41 -29.62 25.68
C ASP A 622 18.62 -29.59 24.72
N ALA A 623 18.43 -29.14 23.48
CA ALA A 623 19.50 -28.97 22.50
C ALA A 623 20.52 -27.89 22.92
N LEU A 624 20.06 -26.76 23.47
CA LEU A 624 20.94 -25.70 23.96
C LEU A 624 21.71 -26.12 25.22
N VAL A 625 21.06 -26.84 26.14
CA VAL A 625 21.69 -27.47 27.31
C VAL A 625 22.79 -28.45 26.88
N ALA A 626 22.50 -29.31 25.90
CA ALA A 626 23.46 -30.26 25.35
C ALA A 626 24.63 -29.54 24.63
N LYS A 627 24.34 -28.50 23.83
CA LYS A 627 25.35 -27.70 23.13
C LYS A 627 26.30 -26.99 24.10
N ALA A 628 25.76 -26.48 25.21
CA ALA A 628 26.52 -25.87 26.29
C ALA A 628 27.28 -26.89 27.15
N ARG A 629 26.99 -28.19 27.01
CA ARG A 629 27.60 -29.30 27.76
C ARG A 629 27.44 -29.13 29.28
N LEU A 630 26.25 -28.70 29.70
CA LEU A 630 25.96 -28.42 31.11
C LEU A 630 25.89 -29.69 31.95
N GLY A 631 26.49 -29.65 33.14
CA GLY A 631 26.41 -30.67 34.17
C GLY A 631 26.01 -30.11 35.54
N PRO A 632 25.85 -30.97 36.55
CA PRO A 632 25.34 -30.59 37.88
C PRO A 632 26.24 -29.61 38.66
N ASN A 633 27.50 -29.48 38.26
CA ASN A 633 28.50 -28.63 38.91
C ASN A 633 28.66 -27.26 38.26
N ASP A 634 28.06 -27.02 37.09
CA ASP A 634 28.18 -25.74 36.40
C ASP A 634 27.31 -24.67 37.08
N HIS A 635 27.81 -23.44 37.09
CA HIS A 635 27.03 -22.24 37.37
C HIS A 635 26.77 -21.47 36.07
N VAL A 636 25.50 -21.33 35.71
CA VAL A 636 25.05 -20.77 34.43
C VAL A 636 24.44 -19.38 34.63
N LEU A 637 24.80 -18.45 33.75
CA LEU A 637 24.12 -17.16 33.59
C LEU A 637 23.20 -17.21 32.37
N GLU A 638 21.92 -16.90 32.56
CA GLU A 638 20.97 -16.69 31.48
C GLU A 638 20.72 -15.18 31.31
N ILE A 639 21.17 -14.64 30.19
CA ILE A 639 20.93 -13.25 29.81
C ILE A 639 19.56 -13.19 29.14
N GLY A 640 18.60 -12.52 29.77
CA GLY A 640 17.21 -12.43 29.30
C GLY A 640 16.40 -13.68 29.63
N CYS A 641 16.16 -13.94 30.91
CA CYS A 641 15.55 -15.20 31.37
C CYS A 641 14.04 -15.36 31.10
N GLY A 642 13.40 -14.37 30.47
CA GLY A 642 11.97 -14.37 30.16
C GLY A 642 11.10 -14.79 31.36
N TRP A 643 10.20 -15.75 31.13
CA TRP A 643 9.26 -16.30 32.11
C TRP A 643 9.82 -17.49 32.92
N GLY A 644 11.14 -17.75 32.86
CA GLY A 644 11.82 -18.80 33.63
C GLY A 644 11.67 -20.23 33.11
N GLY A 645 10.97 -20.44 31.99
CA GLY A 645 10.75 -21.77 31.40
C GLY A 645 12.04 -22.52 31.06
N PHE A 646 13.05 -21.82 30.53
CA PHE A 646 14.37 -22.39 30.25
C PHE A 646 15.04 -22.85 31.54
N ALA A 647 15.19 -21.93 32.51
CA ALA A 647 15.85 -22.19 33.79
C ALA A 647 15.26 -23.43 34.48
N ILE A 648 13.93 -23.54 34.54
CA ILE A 648 13.23 -24.67 35.15
C ILE A 648 13.62 -25.98 34.47
N ARG A 649 13.49 -26.05 33.13
CA ARG A 649 13.80 -27.28 32.38
C ARG A 649 15.28 -27.66 32.47
N ALA A 650 16.19 -26.69 32.37
CA ALA A 650 17.63 -26.90 32.42
C ALA A 650 18.10 -27.40 33.80
N VAL A 651 17.59 -26.81 34.90
CA VAL A 651 17.93 -27.25 36.25
C VAL A 651 17.31 -28.61 36.57
N GLN A 652 16.09 -28.90 36.11
CA GLN A 652 15.47 -30.22 36.27
C GLN A 652 16.26 -31.33 35.57
N SER A 653 16.85 -31.06 34.40
CA SER A 653 17.57 -32.07 33.62
C SER A 653 19.04 -32.25 34.04
N THR A 654 19.69 -31.19 34.53
CA THR A 654 21.14 -31.20 34.83
C THR A 654 21.46 -31.11 36.32
N GLY A 655 20.59 -30.52 37.11
CA GLY A 655 20.85 -30.15 38.49
C GLY A 655 21.82 -28.98 38.67
N CYS A 656 22.22 -28.24 37.62
CA CYS A 656 23.16 -27.12 37.71
C CYS A 656 22.65 -25.96 38.59
N ARG A 657 23.54 -24.99 38.89
CA ARG A 657 23.12 -23.70 39.47
C ARG A 657 22.81 -22.72 38.35
N TRP A 658 21.72 -21.96 38.51
CA TRP A 658 21.25 -21.04 37.49
C TRP A 658 21.05 -19.62 38.04
N THR A 659 21.54 -18.62 37.31
CA THR A 659 21.27 -17.20 37.55
C THR A 659 20.64 -16.61 36.30
N GLY A 660 19.35 -16.26 36.35
CA GLY A 660 18.66 -15.58 35.27
C GLY A 660 18.54 -14.09 35.53
N ILE A 661 18.74 -13.27 34.50
CA ILE A 661 18.54 -11.82 34.57
C ILE A 661 17.48 -11.35 33.58
N THR A 662 16.67 -10.38 33.99
CA THR A 662 15.74 -9.67 33.11
C THR A 662 15.63 -8.20 33.51
N ILE A 663 15.24 -7.35 32.57
CA ILE A 663 14.88 -5.95 32.81
C ILE A 663 13.37 -5.71 32.74
N SER A 664 12.55 -6.77 32.67
CA SER A 664 11.10 -6.69 32.80
C SER A 664 10.65 -7.15 34.19
N LYS A 665 9.95 -6.27 34.90
CA LYS A 665 9.41 -6.57 36.24
C LYS A 665 8.29 -7.62 36.18
N GLU A 666 7.47 -7.58 35.15
CA GLU A 666 6.37 -8.53 34.96
C GLU A 666 6.91 -9.94 34.70
N GLN A 667 7.90 -10.05 33.80
CA GLN A 667 8.60 -11.32 33.54
C GLN A 667 9.23 -11.88 34.81
N LEU A 668 9.94 -11.04 35.55
CA LEU A 668 10.57 -11.46 36.80
C LEU A 668 9.54 -11.97 37.81
N ALA A 669 8.40 -11.28 37.95
CA ALA A 669 7.38 -11.64 38.93
C ALA A 669 6.81 -13.05 38.66
N GLU A 670 6.38 -13.33 37.44
CA GLU A 670 5.82 -14.65 37.12
C GLU A 670 6.91 -15.73 36.95
N ALA A 671 8.10 -15.39 36.45
CA ALA A 671 9.22 -16.34 36.46
C ALA A 671 9.54 -16.79 37.90
N THR A 672 9.53 -15.85 38.86
CA THR A 672 9.72 -16.16 40.28
C THR A 672 8.64 -17.10 40.81
N GLU A 673 7.37 -16.82 40.51
CA GLU A 673 6.24 -17.67 40.92
C GLU A 673 6.35 -19.08 40.32
N ARG A 674 6.69 -19.19 39.04
CA ARG A 674 6.85 -20.47 38.34
C ARG A 674 8.02 -21.28 38.89
N VAL A 675 9.15 -20.64 39.20
CA VAL A 675 10.31 -21.29 39.84
C VAL A 675 9.96 -21.81 41.24
N ALA A 676 9.22 -21.03 42.03
CA ALA A 676 8.74 -21.44 43.34
C ALA A 676 7.74 -22.60 43.25
N ALA A 677 6.81 -22.55 42.30
CA ALA A 677 5.86 -23.63 42.03
C ALA A 677 6.55 -24.93 41.60
N ALA A 678 7.69 -24.83 40.90
CA ALA A 678 8.54 -25.97 40.54
C ALA A 678 9.43 -26.47 41.70
N GLY A 679 9.50 -25.76 42.82
CA GLY A 679 10.34 -26.11 43.98
C GLY A 679 11.84 -25.93 43.75
N LEU A 680 12.25 -25.02 42.86
CA LEU A 680 13.65 -24.87 42.40
C LEU A 680 14.35 -23.60 42.92
N GLN A 681 13.75 -22.88 43.87
CA GLN A 681 14.29 -21.63 44.42
C GLN A 681 15.72 -21.75 45.00
N ASP A 682 16.12 -22.95 45.45
CA ASP A 682 17.46 -23.18 46.02
C ASP A 682 18.55 -23.31 44.94
N ARG A 683 18.16 -23.48 43.67
CA ARG A 683 19.07 -23.66 42.53
C ARG A 683 18.96 -22.56 41.47
N ILE A 684 17.81 -21.89 41.39
CA ILE A 684 17.56 -20.81 40.43
C ILE A 684 17.45 -19.48 41.16
N THR A 685 18.35 -18.56 40.83
CA THR A 685 18.29 -17.15 41.27
C THR A 685 17.87 -16.28 40.10
N LEU A 686 16.82 -15.47 40.26
CA LEU A 686 16.35 -14.53 39.24
C LEU A 686 16.55 -13.09 39.71
N LEU A 687 17.06 -12.22 38.84
CA LEU A 687 17.42 -10.85 39.18
C LEU A 687 16.84 -9.84 38.20
N PHE A 688 16.37 -8.72 38.72
CA PHE A 688 16.10 -7.52 37.93
C PHE A 688 17.43 -6.80 37.65
N CYS A 689 18.09 -7.13 36.54
CA CYS A 689 19.43 -6.67 36.24
C CYS A 689 19.62 -6.50 34.73
N ASP A 690 20.21 -5.37 34.33
CA ASP A 690 20.66 -5.17 32.96
C ASP A 690 21.98 -5.95 32.76
N TYR A 691 22.11 -6.67 31.65
CA TYR A 691 23.31 -7.46 31.38
C TYR A 691 24.59 -6.63 31.45
N ARG A 692 24.52 -5.34 31.08
CA ARG A 692 25.66 -4.40 31.11
C ARG A 692 26.23 -4.18 32.50
N ASP A 693 25.38 -4.33 33.53
CA ASP A 693 25.76 -4.13 34.93
C ASP A 693 26.24 -5.43 35.61
N THR A 694 26.18 -6.57 34.91
CA THR A 694 26.53 -7.88 35.49
C THR A 694 27.97 -8.02 35.96
N PRO A 695 29.00 -7.46 35.29
CA PRO A 695 30.37 -7.55 35.81
C PRO A 695 30.52 -6.90 37.19
N ALA A 696 29.86 -5.75 37.39
CA ALA A 696 29.87 -5.03 38.66
C ALA A 696 28.99 -5.71 39.72
N THR A 697 27.88 -6.32 39.30
CA THR A 697 26.86 -6.88 40.21
C THR A 697 27.17 -8.31 40.65
N LEU A 698 27.69 -9.14 39.74
CA LEU A 698 27.86 -10.59 39.91
C LEU A 698 29.33 -11.03 39.87
N GLY A 699 30.25 -10.11 39.59
CA GLY A 699 31.68 -10.38 39.48
C GLY A 699 32.09 -10.94 38.10
N GLU A 700 33.29 -10.58 37.65
CA GLU A 700 33.89 -11.14 36.43
C GLU A 700 34.39 -12.57 36.66
N GLY A 701 34.35 -13.39 35.60
CA GLY A 701 34.81 -14.78 35.64
C GLY A 701 34.00 -15.71 36.55
N THR A 702 32.75 -15.37 36.85
CA THR A 702 31.90 -16.11 37.79
C THR A 702 31.31 -17.38 37.19
N PHE A 703 30.98 -17.38 35.89
CA PHE A 703 30.13 -18.41 35.29
C PHE A 703 30.90 -19.44 34.46
N ASP A 704 30.48 -20.69 34.56
CA ASP A 704 31.00 -21.81 33.77
C ASP A 704 30.38 -21.83 32.37
N ALA A 705 29.13 -21.37 32.26
CA ALA A 705 28.44 -21.21 30.99
C ALA A 705 27.51 -19.99 30.98
N ILE A 706 27.28 -19.45 29.79
CA ILE A 706 26.29 -18.40 29.53
C ILE A 706 25.32 -18.89 28.47
N VAL A 707 24.03 -18.66 28.69
CA VAL A 707 22.98 -18.86 27.68
C VAL A 707 22.30 -17.52 27.41
N SER A 708 22.05 -17.23 26.15
CA SER A 708 21.32 -16.01 25.76
C SER A 708 20.47 -16.31 24.53
N VAL A 709 19.16 -16.33 24.70
CA VAL A 709 18.20 -16.74 23.65
C VAL A 709 17.49 -15.51 23.12
N GLU A 710 17.71 -15.18 21.86
CA GLU A 710 17.04 -14.11 21.09
C GLU A 710 17.04 -12.75 21.83
N MET A 711 18.15 -12.49 22.55
CA MET A 711 18.41 -11.25 23.27
C MET A 711 19.27 -10.27 22.48
N ILE A 712 20.09 -10.77 21.55
CA ILE A 712 21.06 -9.94 20.79
C ILE A 712 20.34 -8.93 19.88
N GLU A 713 19.12 -9.26 19.48
CA GLU A 713 18.22 -8.48 18.65
C GLU A 713 17.78 -7.18 19.35
N ALA A 714 17.78 -7.16 20.69
CA ALA A 714 17.46 -5.99 21.50
C ALA A 714 18.67 -5.11 21.83
N VAL A 715 19.89 -5.54 21.46
CA VAL A 715 21.14 -4.82 21.78
C VAL A 715 21.34 -3.61 20.87
N GLY A 716 21.08 -3.76 19.57
CA GLY A 716 21.37 -2.73 18.57
C GLY A 716 22.81 -2.77 18.05
N HIS A 717 22.99 -2.35 16.79
CA HIS A 717 24.28 -2.36 16.08
C HIS A 717 25.43 -1.77 16.89
N GLU A 718 25.24 -0.57 17.46
CA GLU A 718 26.26 0.20 18.19
C GLU A 718 26.72 -0.45 19.50
N HIS A 719 26.01 -1.48 19.97
CA HIS A 719 26.25 -2.11 21.27
C HIS A 719 26.63 -3.60 21.18
N LEU A 720 26.79 -4.15 19.95
CA LEU A 720 27.18 -5.53 19.74
C LEU A 720 28.54 -5.88 20.34
N GLU A 721 29.57 -5.05 20.09
CA GLU A 721 30.90 -5.26 20.66
C GLU A 721 30.89 -5.18 22.21
N PRO A 722 30.28 -4.15 22.85
CA PRO A 722 30.08 -4.15 24.30
C PRO A 722 29.37 -5.39 24.84
N TYR A 723 28.37 -5.92 24.12
CA TYR A 723 27.64 -7.13 24.52
C TYR A 723 28.54 -8.36 24.59
N PHE A 724 29.33 -8.62 23.54
CA PHE A 724 30.28 -9.75 23.56
C PHE A 724 31.42 -9.55 24.55
N LYS A 725 31.83 -8.30 24.81
CA LYS A 725 32.80 -8.00 25.87
C LYS A 725 32.28 -8.38 27.26
N VAL A 726 31.01 -8.09 27.56
CA VAL A 726 30.39 -8.52 28.82
C VAL A 726 30.36 -10.04 28.92
N ILE A 727 29.91 -10.75 27.88
CA ILE A 727 29.91 -12.23 27.86
C ILE A 727 31.32 -12.78 28.11
N GLY A 728 32.32 -12.22 27.42
CA GLY A 728 33.73 -12.56 27.60
C GLY A 728 34.19 -12.35 29.04
N ASN A 729 33.87 -11.21 29.67
CA ASN A 729 34.27 -10.91 31.05
C ASN A 729 33.60 -11.83 32.08
N MET A 730 32.34 -12.21 31.88
CA MET A 730 31.58 -13.02 32.83
C MET A 730 31.97 -14.51 32.83
N LEU A 731 32.52 -15.02 31.74
CA LEU A 731 32.93 -16.43 31.62
C LEU A 731 34.28 -16.73 32.27
N LYS A 732 34.39 -17.89 32.91
CA LYS A 732 35.69 -18.49 33.27
C LYS A 732 36.51 -18.86 32.01
N PRO A 733 37.84 -18.90 32.08
CA PRO A 733 38.65 -19.51 31.02
C PRO A 733 38.18 -20.95 30.74
N GLY A 734 37.99 -21.31 29.46
CA GLY A 734 37.38 -22.58 29.05
C GLY A 734 35.85 -22.64 29.17
N GLY A 735 35.22 -21.57 29.67
CA GLY A 735 33.76 -21.44 29.75
C GLY A 735 33.08 -21.36 28.39
N ARG A 736 31.78 -21.64 28.36
CA ARG A 736 30.99 -21.80 27.11
C ARG A 736 29.85 -20.79 27.04
N ALA A 737 29.71 -20.07 25.93
CA ALA A 737 28.52 -19.26 25.67
C ALA A 737 27.69 -19.92 24.58
N VAL A 738 26.39 -20.13 24.82
CA VAL A 738 25.45 -20.57 23.79
C VAL A 738 24.43 -19.46 23.53
N LEU A 739 24.41 -18.99 22.30
CA LEU A 739 23.48 -17.95 21.85
C LEU A 739 22.48 -18.54 20.85
N GLN A 740 21.22 -18.16 20.96
CA GLN A 740 20.24 -18.28 19.86
C GLN A 740 20.02 -16.87 19.31
N ALA A 741 20.23 -16.67 18.01
CA ALA A 741 20.23 -15.33 17.42
C ALA A 741 19.61 -15.31 16.03
N ILE A 742 18.59 -14.47 15.86
CA ILE A 742 18.03 -14.13 14.55
C ILE A 742 19.03 -13.24 13.83
N CYS A 743 19.38 -13.63 12.60
CA CYS A 743 20.38 -12.93 11.80
C CYS A 743 19.84 -12.60 10.40
N CYS A 744 20.25 -11.45 9.87
CA CYS A 744 20.14 -11.19 8.44
C CYS A 744 21.37 -11.72 7.69
N ALA A 745 21.25 -11.86 6.37
CA ALA A 745 22.38 -12.20 5.52
C ALA A 745 23.48 -11.13 5.56
N ASP A 746 24.75 -11.53 5.50
CA ASP A 746 25.92 -10.64 5.59
C ASP A 746 25.92 -9.60 4.46
N GLU A 747 25.52 -9.97 3.25
CA GLU A 747 25.50 -9.08 2.09
C GLU A 747 24.50 -7.93 2.23
N ARG A 748 23.49 -8.08 3.10
CA ARG A 748 22.43 -7.09 3.33
C ARG A 748 22.66 -6.26 4.59
N TYR A 749 23.61 -6.65 5.45
CA TYR A 749 23.74 -6.09 6.80
C TYR A 749 24.02 -4.57 6.80
N GLU A 750 24.91 -4.09 5.93
CA GLU A 750 25.24 -2.67 5.84
C GLU A 750 24.01 -1.82 5.42
N SER A 751 23.24 -2.31 4.45
CA SER A 751 21.99 -1.66 4.02
C SER A 751 20.93 -1.70 5.12
N TYR A 752 20.79 -2.84 5.80
CA TYR A 752 19.86 -3.02 6.93
C TYR A 752 20.15 -2.04 8.08
N CYS A 753 21.42 -1.84 8.44
CA CYS A 753 21.81 -0.88 9.48
C CYS A 753 21.36 0.57 9.19
N ASN A 754 21.21 0.92 7.92
CA ASN A 754 20.89 2.26 7.45
C ASN A 754 19.42 2.47 7.06
N THR A 755 18.57 1.47 7.30
CA THR A 755 17.15 1.46 6.93
C THR A 755 16.27 1.05 8.11
N SER A 756 14.95 1.09 7.91
CA SER A 756 14.01 0.52 8.86
C SER A 756 12.85 -0.14 8.16
N ASP A 757 12.19 -1.05 8.87
CA ASP A 757 11.17 -1.97 8.39
C ASP A 757 9.93 -1.95 9.29
N PHE A 758 8.88 -2.68 8.87
CA PHE A 758 7.64 -2.80 9.63
C PHE A 758 7.87 -3.30 11.08
N ILE A 759 8.82 -4.22 11.26
CA ILE A 759 9.10 -4.83 12.56
C ILE A 759 9.65 -3.79 13.54
N ARG A 760 10.63 -3.00 13.13
CA ARG A 760 11.24 -1.95 13.96
C ARG A 760 10.30 -0.79 14.24
N GLU A 761 9.33 -0.55 13.37
CA GLU A 761 8.34 0.53 13.57
C GLU A 761 7.17 0.13 14.47
N HIS A 762 6.66 -1.10 14.33
CA HIS A 762 5.35 -1.50 14.88
C HIS A 762 5.38 -2.64 15.91
N ILE A 763 6.44 -3.46 15.93
CA ILE A 763 6.54 -4.66 16.77
C ILE A 763 7.66 -4.52 17.80
N PHE A 764 8.91 -4.36 17.36
CA PHE A 764 10.10 -4.25 18.21
C PHE A 764 10.82 -2.90 18.00
N PRO A 765 10.32 -1.79 18.58
CA PRO A 765 11.03 -0.52 18.56
C PRO A 765 12.44 -0.67 19.15
N GLY A 766 13.46 -0.41 18.33
CA GLY A 766 14.87 -0.58 18.72
C GLY A 766 15.47 -1.96 18.38
N GLY A 767 14.66 -2.91 17.90
CA GLY A 767 15.16 -4.20 17.41
C GLY A 767 16.17 -4.02 16.28
N HIS A 768 17.17 -4.90 16.23
CA HIS A 768 18.23 -4.91 15.22
C HIS A 768 18.76 -6.33 15.01
N LEU A 769 18.59 -6.86 13.80
CA LEU A 769 19.15 -8.16 13.43
C LEU A 769 20.64 -8.04 13.06
N PRO A 770 21.57 -8.63 13.82
CA PRO A 770 22.96 -8.72 13.40
C PRO A 770 23.12 -9.65 12.18
N SER A 771 24.29 -9.65 11.56
CA SER A 771 24.71 -10.73 10.66
C SER A 771 25.73 -11.64 11.34
N LEU A 772 25.92 -12.86 10.81
CA LEU A 772 26.87 -13.81 11.39
C LEU A 772 28.31 -13.27 11.33
N GLY A 773 28.70 -12.62 10.22
CA GLY A 773 30.00 -11.95 10.10
C GLY A 773 30.18 -10.83 11.12
N ALA A 774 29.15 -10.00 11.35
CA ALA A 774 29.20 -8.94 12.35
C ALA A 774 29.35 -9.49 13.77
N ILE A 775 28.66 -10.59 14.10
CA ILE A 775 28.81 -11.28 15.40
C ILE A 775 30.26 -11.74 15.60
N VAL A 776 30.83 -12.41 14.61
CA VAL A 776 32.22 -12.93 14.67
C VAL A 776 33.22 -11.77 14.83
N ASP A 777 33.01 -10.68 14.10
CA ASP A 777 33.88 -9.50 14.18
C ASP A 777 33.82 -8.82 15.56
N CYS A 778 32.63 -8.71 16.16
CA CYS A 778 32.46 -8.16 17.50
C CYS A 778 33.02 -9.05 18.62
N CYS A 779 33.30 -10.33 18.35
CA CYS A 779 33.95 -11.22 19.32
C CYS A 779 35.48 -10.99 19.41
N ARG A 780 36.09 -10.27 18.45
CA ARG A 780 37.54 -10.04 18.43
C ARG A 780 38.00 -9.31 19.70
N GLY A 781 39.03 -9.86 20.35
CA GLY A 781 39.58 -9.27 21.58
C GLY A 781 38.78 -9.55 22.86
N THR A 782 37.67 -10.29 22.78
CA THR A 782 36.87 -10.70 23.97
C THR A 782 37.30 -12.04 24.56
N GLY A 783 38.17 -12.77 23.85
CA GLY A 783 38.57 -14.15 24.18
C GLY A 783 37.54 -15.21 23.77
N LEU A 784 36.43 -14.83 23.15
CA LEU A 784 35.42 -15.74 22.64
C LEU A 784 35.76 -16.20 21.21
N VAL A 785 35.76 -17.51 21.00
CA VAL A 785 35.95 -18.14 19.68
C VAL A 785 34.69 -18.90 19.31
N LEU A 786 34.17 -18.68 18.10
CA LEU A 786 33.02 -19.41 17.58
C LEU A 786 33.44 -20.85 17.22
N HIS A 787 32.80 -21.84 17.84
CA HIS A 787 33.13 -23.26 17.70
C HIS A 787 32.10 -24.06 16.92
N ASP A 788 30.83 -23.66 16.94
CA ASP A 788 29.75 -24.40 16.29
C ASP A 788 28.58 -23.47 15.94
N THR A 789 27.93 -23.74 14.81
CA THR A 789 26.77 -23.00 14.30
C THR A 789 25.72 -23.94 13.74
N HIS A 790 24.45 -23.69 14.06
CA HIS A 790 23.33 -24.46 13.52
C HIS A 790 22.15 -23.55 13.20
N ASP A 791 21.73 -23.51 11.93
CA ASP A 791 20.59 -22.70 11.48
C ASP A 791 19.27 -23.46 11.73
N ILE A 792 18.46 -22.91 12.62
CA ILE A 792 17.11 -23.37 12.97
C ILE A 792 16.03 -22.44 12.39
N GLY A 793 16.37 -21.54 11.47
CA GLY A 793 15.41 -20.63 10.82
C GLY A 793 14.14 -21.33 10.31
N PRO A 794 14.23 -22.47 9.60
CA PRO A 794 13.05 -23.21 9.15
C PRO A 794 12.12 -23.71 10.27
N ASP A 795 12.62 -23.89 11.50
CA ASP A 795 11.81 -24.24 12.67
C ASP A 795 11.10 -23.01 13.26
N TYR A 796 11.66 -21.83 13.06
CA TYR A 796 11.00 -20.58 13.45
C TYR A 796 9.77 -20.32 12.58
N ALA A 797 9.81 -20.62 11.28
CA ALA A 797 8.64 -20.52 10.42
C ALA A 797 7.45 -21.33 10.97
N ILE A 798 7.68 -22.58 11.42
CA ILE A 798 6.64 -23.43 12.03
C ILE A 798 6.17 -22.88 13.39
N THR A 799 7.10 -22.33 14.17
CA THR A 799 6.79 -21.68 15.45
C THR A 799 5.84 -20.48 15.24
N LEU A 800 6.16 -19.60 14.30
CA LEU A 800 5.36 -18.42 13.96
C LEU A 800 3.99 -18.81 13.39
N ARG A 801 3.94 -19.87 12.58
CA ARG A 801 2.67 -20.44 12.10
C ARG A 801 1.80 -20.93 13.26
N SER A 802 2.40 -21.62 14.22
CA SER A 802 1.69 -22.11 15.41
C SER A 802 1.13 -20.96 16.24
N TRP A 803 1.90 -19.88 16.41
CA TRP A 803 1.45 -18.66 17.10
C TRP A 803 0.34 -17.96 16.33
N ARG A 804 0.47 -17.81 15.01
CA ARG A 804 -0.56 -17.23 14.14
C ARG A 804 -1.86 -18.01 14.23
N ASP A 805 -1.81 -19.33 14.10
CA ASP A 805 -3.00 -20.18 14.13
C ASP A 805 -3.71 -20.11 15.50
N ALA A 806 -2.96 -19.95 16.59
CA ALA A 806 -3.54 -19.69 17.92
C ALA A 806 -4.15 -18.27 18.03
N TRP A 807 -3.44 -17.25 17.52
CA TRP A 807 -3.88 -15.86 17.49
C TRP A 807 -5.18 -15.65 16.70
N GLU A 808 -5.30 -16.35 15.56
CA GLU A 808 -6.51 -16.28 14.74
C GLU A 808 -7.71 -16.94 15.41
N LYS A 809 -7.51 -18.10 16.07
CA LYS A 809 -8.58 -18.82 16.79
C LYS A 809 -9.09 -18.07 18.01
N ARG A 810 -8.27 -17.21 18.63
CA ARG A 810 -8.58 -16.47 19.86
C ARG A 810 -8.84 -14.99 19.62
N ARG A 811 -9.26 -14.59 18.42
CA ARG A 811 -9.56 -13.18 18.08
C ARG A 811 -10.51 -12.53 19.08
N ASP A 812 -11.59 -13.22 19.45
CA ASP A 812 -12.60 -12.67 20.37
C ASP A 812 -12.02 -12.47 21.79
N ASP A 813 -11.15 -13.38 22.25
CA ASP A 813 -10.43 -13.23 23.52
C ASP A 813 -9.48 -12.01 23.49
N VAL A 814 -8.79 -11.79 22.37
CA VAL A 814 -7.92 -10.61 22.18
C VAL A 814 -8.73 -9.32 22.27
N LEU A 815 -9.89 -9.25 21.62
CA LEU A 815 -10.77 -8.07 21.69
C LEU A 815 -11.34 -7.89 23.11
N ALA A 816 -11.65 -8.99 23.81
CA ALA A 816 -12.14 -8.95 25.20
C ALA A 816 -11.08 -8.43 26.20
N LEU A 817 -9.79 -8.56 25.89
CA LEU A 817 -8.69 -7.94 26.66
C LEU A 817 -8.59 -6.41 26.42
N GLY A 818 -9.39 -5.84 25.51
CA GLY A 818 -9.42 -4.40 25.22
C GLY A 818 -8.57 -3.97 24.02
N TYR A 819 -7.98 -4.91 23.27
CA TYR A 819 -7.25 -4.59 22.04
C TYR A 819 -8.20 -4.29 20.88
N SER A 820 -7.74 -3.43 19.96
CA SER A 820 -8.50 -3.10 18.75
C SER A 820 -8.30 -4.14 17.64
N ASP A 821 -9.20 -4.13 16.64
CA ASP A 821 -9.04 -4.94 15.43
C ASP A 821 -7.74 -4.61 14.70
N ILE A 822 -7.34 -3.34 14.67
CA ILE A 822 -6.06 -2.87 14.10
C ILE A 822 -4.88 -3.56 14.80
N PHE A 823 -4.93 -3.69 16.14
CA PHE A 823 -3.89 -4.37 16.91
C PHE A 823 -3.87 -5.88 16.61
N TRP A 824 -5.03 -6.51 16.49
CA TRP A 824 -5.12 -7.92 16.10
C TRP A 824 -4.53 -8.16 14.69
N ARG A 825 -4.87 -7.29 13.72
CA ARG A 825 -4.33 -7.33 12.35
C ARG A 825 -2.82 -7.08 12.33
N LYS A 826 -2.31 -6.19 13.17
CA LYS A 826 -0.88 -5.91 13.32
C LYS A 826 -0.10 -7.18 13.67
N TYR A 827 -0.52 -7.92 14.70
CA TYR A 827 0.14 -9.16 15.13
C TYR A 827 -0.02 -10.29 14.10
N ARG A 828 -1.18 -10.39 13.45
CA ARG A 828 -1.38 -11.32 12.35
C ARG A 828 -0.39 -11.07 11.20
N PHE A 829 -0.25 -9.82 10.78
CA PHE A 829 0.70 -9.44 9.73
C PHE A 829 2.14 -9.72 10.14
N TYR A 830 2.50 -9.39 11.38
CA TYR A 830 3.81 -9.69 11.96
C TYR A 830 4.16 -11.18 11.86
N PHE A 831 3.28 -12.07 12.33
CA PHE A 831 3.56 -13.51 12.29
C PHE A 831 3.74 -14.01 10.86
N VAL A 832 2.87 -13.60 9.93
CA VAL A 832 2.93 -14.04 8.53
C VAL A 832 4.16 -13.49 7.80
N PHE A 833 4.53 -12.24 8.05
CA PHE A 833 5.72 -11.63 7.48
C PHE A 833 6.99 -12.36 7.94
N CYS A 834 7.14 -12.60 9.24
CA CYS A 834 8.29 -13.30 9.78
C CYS A 834 8.31 -14.79 9.35
N GLU A 835 7.16 -15.46 9.32
CA GLU A 835 7.03 -16.84 8.82
C GLU A 835 7.60 -16.95 7.40
N ALA A 836 7.14 -16.08 6.50
CA ALA A 836 7.61 -16.05 5.12
C ALA A 836 9.10 -15.71 5.01
N ALA A 837 9.61 -14.81 5.86
CA ALA A 837 11.01 -14.43 5.88
C ALA A 837 11.94 -15.58 6.28
N PHE A 838 11.55 -16.39 7.27
CA PHE A 838 12.30 -17.59 7.67
C PHE A 838 12.17 -18.74 6.66
N ASP A 839 10.96 -19.00 6.13
CA ASP A 839 10.72 -20.07 5.15
C ASP A 839 11.54 -19.86 3.87
N ALA A 840 11.66 -18.60 3.44
CA ALA A 840 12.45 -18.22 2.28
C ALA A 840 13.95 -18.08 2.58
N ARG A 841 14.39 -18.30 3.83
CA ARG A 841 15.76 -18.04 4.30
C ARG A 841 16.24 -16.62 3.98
N TYR A 842 15.31 -15.66 4.01
CA TYR A 842 15.63 -14.24 3.91
C TYR A 842 16.28 -13.77 5.22
N ILE A 843 15.82 -14.31 6.35
CA ILE A 843 16.46 -14.23 7.66
C ILE A 843 16.69 -15.64 8.21
N HIS A 844 17.62 -15.75 9.16
CA HIS A 844 18.06 -17.00 9.76
C HIS A 844 17.91 -16.94 11.28
N ASN A 845 17.94 -18.08 11.95
CA ASN A 845 18.05 -18.13 13.41
C ASN A 845 19.09 -19.17 13.79
N TYR A 846 20.19 -18.75 14.40
CA TYR A 846 21.32 -19.63 14.66
C TYR A 846 21.44 -20.00 16.13
N HIS A 847 21.71 -21.27 16.41
CA HIS A 847 22.38 -21.68 17.64
C HIS A 847 23.89 -21.57 17.45
N LEU A 848 24.53 -20.74 18.28
CA LEU A 848 25.96 -20.44 18.22
C LEU A 848 26.62 -20.90 19.51
N LEU A 849 27.72 -21.64 19.41
CA LEU A 849 28.58 -22.00 20.56
C LEU A 849 29.88 -21.21 20.50
N PHE A 850 30.16 -20.45 21.55
CA PHE A 850 31.46 -19.83 21.78
C PHE A 850 32.18 -20.51 22.93
N ILE A 851 33.51 -20.62 22.84
CA ILE A 851 34.37 -21.06 23.94
C ILE A 851 35.34 -19.93 24.26
N LYS A 852 35.53 -19.65 25.56
CA LYS A 852 36.49 -18.68 26.03
C LYS A 852 37.89 -19.31 26.09
N ASP A 853 38.85 -18.74 25.35
CA ASP A 853 40.23 -19.24 25.33
C ASP A 853 40.88 -19.24 26.72
N ALA A 854 41.70 -20.25 27.00
CA ALA A 854 42.39 -20.42 28.26
C ALA A 854 43.60 -19.46 28.44
N GLN A 855 44.08 -18.83 27.36
CA GLN A 855 45.15 -17.83 27.37
C GLN A 855 44.67 -16.57 26.66
N SER A 856 44.85 -15.41 27.29
CA SER A 856 44.66 -14.12 26.64
C SER A 856 45.72 -13.96 25.55
N VAL A 857 45.37 -14.14 24.28
CA VAL A 857 46.28 -13.81 23.18
C VAL A 857 46.40 -12.28 23.12
N PRO A 858 47.60 -11.70 23.30
CA PRO A 858 47.78 -10.28 23.09
C PRO A 858 47.45 -9.95 21.63
N ALA A 859 46.79 -8.81 21.40
CA ALA A 859 46.58 -8.30 20.06
C ALA A 859 47.92 -7.94 19.40
N SER A 860 48.58 -8.89 18.75
CA SER A 860 49.72 -8.62 17.87
C SER A 860 49.66 -9.44 16.58
N SER A 861 49.25 -8.77 15.50
CA SER A 861 49.84 -8.80 14.15
C SER A 861 50.30 -10.13 13.53
N THR A 862 49.58 -11.25 13.66
CA THR A 862 49.88 -12.44 12.81
C THR A 862 48.71 -13.41 12.63
N VAL A 863 47.62 -12.99 11.99
CA VAL A 863 46.66 -13.93 11.35
C VAL A 863 46.20 -13.36 10.01
N ALA A 864 47.10 -13.39 9.03
CA ALA A 864 46.76 -13.11 7.63
C ALA A 864 46.79 -14.37 6.74
N ASN A 865 47.04 -15.57 7.29
CA ASN A 865 47.39 -16.74 6.48
C ASN A 865 46.54 -18.02 6.67
N SER A 866 45.40 -18.00 7.37
CA SER A 866 44.57 -19.21 7.53
C SER A 866 43.08 -19.07 7.22
N LEU A 867 42.62 -17.90 6.77
CA LEU A 867 41.29 -17.74 6.17
C LEU A 867 41.48 -17.14 4.78
N ALA A 868 41.79 -18.02 3.82
CA ALA A 868 41.56 -17.74 2.41
C ALA A 868 40.18 -18.32 2.05
N PRO A 869 39.08 -17.56 2.17
CA PRO A 869 37.98 -17.76 1.26
C PRO A 869 38.51 -17.41 -0.14
N THR A 870 38.16 -18.23 -1.12
CA THR A 870 38.38 -18.00 -2.55
C THR A 870 37.63 -16.75 -3.00
N PHE A 871 38.12 -15.59 -2.59
CA PHE A 871 37.81 -14.31 -3.18
C PHE A 871 38.69 -14.20 -4.42
N THR A 872 38.10 -14.45 -5.59
CA THR A 872 38.73 -14.00 -6.83
C THR A 872 38.72 -12.47 -6.78
N PRO A 873 39.89 -11.81 -6.81
CA PRO A 873 39.92 -10.36 -6.97
C PRO A 873 39.34 -10.08 -8.35
N ARG A 874 38.21 -9.37 -8.43
CA ARG A 874 37.84 -8.75 -9.70
C ARG A 874 39.01 -7.85 -10.11
N ARG A 875 39.65 -8.22 -11.22
CA ARG A 875 40.70 -7.46 -11.90
C ARG A 875 40.40 -5.96 -11.90
N ALA A 876 41.36 -5.19 -11.40
CA ALA A 876 41.43 -3.74 -11.53
C ALA A 876 41.81 -3.27 -12.96
N ASP A 877 41.32 -3.96 -14.00
CA ASP A 877 41.68 -3.71 -15.41
C ASP A 877 40.46 -3.32 -16.27
N THR A 878 39.47 -2.62 -15.71
CA THR A 878 38.39 -1.99 -16.49
C THR A 878 38.12 -0.57 -16.01
N LEU A 879 39.14 0.29 -16.10
CA LEU A 879 38.99 1.74 -15.91
C LEU A 879 39.11 2.54 -17.23
N VAL A 880 39.04 1.86 -18.38
CA VAL A 880 38.98 2.51 -19.68
C VAL A 880 37.91 1.81 -20.53
N HIS A 881 36.82 2.54 -20.81
CA HIS A 881 35.64 2.19 -21.62
C HIS A 881 34.57 1.28 -20.98
N ASN A 882 33.71 1.90 -20.18
CA ASN A 882 32.27 2.00 -20.46
C ASN A 882 31.73 3.23 -19.70
N LEU A 883 30.85 4.01 -20.31
CA LEU A 883 30.03 5.03 -19.64
C LEU A 883 28.74 4.33 -19.17
N PRO A 884 28.58 3.89 -17.91
CA PRO A 884 27.26 3.75 -17.33
C PRO A 884 26.86 5.11 -16.79
N SER A 885 25.98 5.73 -17.54
CA SER A 885 25.14 6.83 -17.12
C SER A 885 24.48 6.55 -15.77
N ASP A 886 24.99 7.17 -14.70
CA ASP A 886 24.34 7.06 -13.40
C ASP A 886 22.98 7.81 -13.45
N PRO A 887 21.92 7.28 -12.82
CA PRO A 887 20.58 7.87 -12.86
C PRO A 887 20.53 9.31 -12.37
N ILE A 888 21.39 9.70 -11.42
CA ILE A 888 21.49 11.07 -10.91
C ILE A 888 22.06 11.98 -12.00
N THR A 889 23.13 11.58 -12.68
CA THR A 889 23.65 12.31 -13.85
C THR A 889 22.61 12.40 -14.96
N GLN A 890 21.84 11.34 -15.25
CA GLN A 890 20.77 11.38 -16.26
C GLN A 890 19.61 12.28 -15.86
N VAL A 891 19.18 12.25 -14.60
CA VAL A 891 18.09 13.10 -14.09
C VAL A 891 18.54 14.55 -14.03
N LEU A 892 19.77 14.84 -13.62
CA LEU A 892 20.30 16.20 -13.59
C LEU A 892 20.56 16.73 -15.01
N MET A 893 21.03 15.91 -15.94
CA MET A 893 21.08 16.27 -17.36
C MET A 893 19.68 16.45 -17.94
N GLY A 894 18.74 15.56 -17.61
CA GLY A 894 17.35 15.66 -18.03
C GLY A 894 16.69 16.92 -17.51
N LEU A 895 16.87 17.25 -16.23
CA LEU A 895 16.39 18.48 -15.61
C LEU A 895 17.10 19.71 -16.21
N TYR A 896 18.42 19.63 -16.46
CA TYR A 896 19.17 20.69 -17.13
C TYR A 896 18.66 20.93 -18.55
N PHE A 897 18.52 19.90 -19.40
CA PHE A 897 18.04 20.02 -20.77
C PHE A 897 16.56 20.38 -20.83
N PHE A 898 15.75 19.92 -19.87
CA PHE A 898 14.33 20.27 -19.75
C PHE A 898 14.15 21.73 -19.33
N LEU A 899 14.86 22.18 -18.27
CA LEU A 899 14.86 23.58 -17.85
C LEU A 899 15.47 24.46 -18.95
N ALA A 900 16.60 24.09 -19.53
CA ALA A 900 17.20 24.81 -20.64
C ALA A 900 16.26 24.86 -21.86
N GLY A 901 15.57 23.78 -22.22
CA GLY A 901 14.60 23.75 -23.32
C GLY A 901 13.35 24.60 -23.07
N LEU A 902 12.78 24.53 -21.86
CA LEU A 902 11.67 25.38 -21.43
C LEU A 902 12.05 26.86 -21.41
N LEU A 903 13.28 27.18 -21.03
CA LEU A 903 13.77 28.54 -20.92
C LEU A 903 14.23 29.12 -22.27
N VAL A 904 14.87 28.31 -23.13
CA VAL A 904 15.32 28.68 -24.49
C VAL A 904 14.14 28.90 -25.45
N SER A 905 13.05 28.14 -25.29
CA SER A 905 11.86 28.27 -26.15
C SER A 905 11.07 29.58 -25.95
N ARG A 906 11.37 30.37 -24.92
CA ARG A 906 10.59 31.56 -24.55
C ARG A 906 11.37 32.87 -24.47
N HIS A 907 12.72 32.87 -24.52
CA HIS A 907 13.51 34.10 -24.43
C HIS A 907 14.74 34.10 -25.37
N PRO A 908 14.95 35.16 -26.18
CA PRO A 908 15.96 35.18 -27.25
C PRO A 908 17.45 35.16 -26.82
N PHE A 909 17.78 35.19 -25.52
CA PHE A 909 19.17 35.21 -25.02
C PHE A 909 19.59 33.95 -24.27
N MET A 910 18.66 33.03 -24.04
CA MET A 910 18.94 31.80 -23.27
C MET A 910 19.81 30.79 -24.05
N TRP A 911 20.04 31.00 -25.37
CA TRP A 911 21.03 30.23 -26.15
C TRP A 911 22.48 30.47 -25.69
N LEU A 912 22.74 31.57 -24.98
CA LEU A 912 24.06 31.83 -24.37
C LEU A 912 24.39 30.83 -23.25
N MET A 913 23.40 30.19 -22.63
CA MET A 913 23.62 29.21 -21.55
C MET A 913 24.30 27.92 -22.04
N PRO A 914 23.78 27.21 -23.07
CA PRO A 914 24.50 26.11 -23.70
C PRO A 914 25.88 26.52 -24.24
N ALA A 915 25.98 27.70 -24.88
CA ALA A 915 27.24 28.20 -25.42
C ALA A 915 28.30 28.42 -24.33
N ALA A 916 27.91 29.03 -23.20
CA ALA A 916 28.78 29.22 -22.04
C ALA A 916 29.19 27.90 -21.39
N SER A 917 28.27 26.93 -21.31
CA SER A 917 28.56 25.58 -20.80
C SER A 917 29.61 24.86 -21.67
N CYS A 918 29.48 24.97 -22.99
CA CYS A 918 30.46 24.44 -23.95
C CYS A 918 31.82 25.16 -23.86
N LEU A 919 31.81 26.49 -23.73
CA LEU A 919 33.04 27.27 -23.55
C LEU A 919 33.77 26.88 -22.26
N MET A 920 33.04 26.67 -21.17
CA MET A 920 33.62 26.21 -19.90
C MET A 920 34.20 24.80 -19.99
N ALA A 921 33.55 23.91 -20.74
CA ALA A 921 34.11 22.59 -21.04
C ALA A 921 35.43 22.68 -21.81
N LEU A 922 35.53 23.61 -22.77
CA LEU A 922 36.76 23.87 -23.52
C LEU A 922 37.88 24.45 -22.62
N ILE A 923 37.56 25.43 -21.78
CA ILE A 923 38.50 26.03 -20.82
C ILE A 923 39.00 24.97 -19.84
N ALA A 924 38.12 24.10 -19.33
CA ALA A 924 38.50 23.01 -18.44
C ALA A 924 39.41 21.99 -19.14
N ALA A 925 39.16 21.68 -20.42
CA ALA A 925 40.02 20.81 -21.22
C ALA A 925 41.40 21.43 -21.47
N MET A 926 41.47 22.75 -21.75
CA MET A 926 42.74 23.48 -21.85
C MET A 926 43.49 23.50 -20.51
N ALA A 927 42.80 23.77 -19.40
CA ALA A 927 43.39 23.74 -18.07
C ALA A 927 43.95 22.37 -17.72
N HIS A 928 43.27 21.29 -18.13
CA HIS A 928 43.76 19.92 -18.02
C HIS A 928 45.06 19.72 -18.80
N PHE A 929 45.09 20.12 -20.06
CA PHE A 929 46.27 20.02 -20.92
C PHE A 929 47.46 20.80 -20.36
N VAL A 930 47.25 22.04 -19.91
CA VAL A 930 48.29 22.89 -19.31
C VAL A 930 48.80 22.30 -17.99
N SER A 931 47.92 21.74 -17.16
CA SER A 931 48.30 21.11 -15.89
C SER A 931 49.10 19.82 -16.11
N GLU A 932 48.77 19.02 -17.13
CA GLU A 932 49.53 17.83 -17.57
C GLU A 932 50.95 18.15 -18.06
N LEU A 933 51.17 19.37 -18.59
CA LEU A 933 52.44 19.82 -19.15
C LEU A 933 53.32 20.56 -18.14
N LEU A 934 52.72 21.40 -17.29
CA LEU A 934 53.47 22.35 -16.45
C LEU A 934 53.58 21.95 -14.97
N VAL A 935 52.79 20.98 -14.50
CA VAL A 935 52.77 20.59 -13.07
C VAL A 935 53.03 19.09 -12.92
N PRO A 936 54.29 18.67 -12.69
CA PRO A 936 54.65 17.25 -12.55
C PRO A 936 53.85 16.51 -11.45
N LEU A 937 53.45 17.23 -10.40
CA LEU A 937 52.63 16.72 -9.29
C LEU A 937 51.19 16.37 -9.70
N TYR A 938 50.67 16.95 -10.79
CA TYR A 938 49.31 16.73 -11.25
C TYR A 938 49.06 15.26 -11.64
N ARG A 939 50.06 14.61 -12.25
CA ARG A 939 49.98 13.21 -12.70
C ARG A 939 49.88 12.19 -11.57
N PHE A 940 50.28 12.56 -10.36
CA PHE A 940 50.28 11.69 -9.18
C PHE A 940 49.02 11.86 -8.30
N GLN A 941 48.06 12.70 -8.72
CA GLN A 941 46.79 12.87 -8.02
C GLN A 941 45.70 11.90 -8.52
N SER A 942 44.77 11.56 -7.63
CA SER A 942 43.62 10.72 -7.97
C SER A 942 42.77 11.35 -9.09
N PRO A 943 42.04 10.54 -9.88
CA PRO A 943 41.18 11.05 -10.95
C PRO A 943 40.20 12.14 -10.49
N GLU A 944 39.64 12.01 -9.29
CA GLU A 944 38.68 12.93 -8.68
C GLU A 944 39.34 14.27 -8.31
N ARG A 945 40.56 14.23 -7.76
CA ARG A 945 41.33 15.44 -7.44
C ARG A 945 41.76 16.19 -8.70
N ARG A 946 42.15 15.46 -9.75
CA ARG A 946 42.46 16.05 -11.06
C ARG A 946 41.24 16.75 -11.67
N ALA A 947 40.06 16.14 -11.58
CA ALA A 947 38.81 16.75 -12.04
C ALA A 947 38.47 18.03 -11.26
N LEU A 948 38.61 18.02 -9.93
CA LEU A 948 38.43 19.19 -9.07
C LEU A 948 39.41 20.31 -9.40
N TRP A 949 40.69 19.98 -9.60
CA TRP A 949 41.73 20.93 -9.98
C TRP A 949 41.41 21.66 -11.29
N CYS A 950 41.01 20.92 -12.34
CA CYS A 950 40.59 21.52 -13.60
C CYS A 950 39.32 22.39 -13.45
N SER A 951 38.37 21.95 -12.63
CA SER A 951 37.16 22.72 -12.32
C SER A 951 37.49 24.04 -11.61
N ASP A 952 38.38 23.99 -10.62
CA ASP A 952 38.80 25.14 -9.83
C ASP A 952 39.56 26.17 -10.70
N ILE A 953 40.44 25.73 -11.61
CA ILE A 953 41.12 26.62 -12.56
C ILE A 953 40.12 27.23 -13.56
N ALA A 954 39.21 26.42 -14.11
CA ALA A 954 38.19 26.92 -15.03
C ALA A 954 37.30 27.96 -14.35
N HIS A 955 36.87 27.69 -13.11
CA HIS A 955 36.10 28.63 -12.30
C HIS A 955 36.90 29.90 -12.04
N MET A 956 38.19 29.81 -11.68
CA MET A 956 39.05 30.98 -11.45
C MET A 956 39.18 31.88 -12.69
N LEU A 957 39.36 31.29 -13.87
CA LEU A 957 39.44 32.04 -15.14
C LEU A 957 38.12 32.75 -15.46
N TYR A 958 37.01 32.05 -15.28
CA TYR A 958 35.67 32.63 -15.41
C TYR A 958 35.45 33.79 -14.44
N SER A 959 35.68 33.56 -13.14
CA SER A 959 35.51 34.56 -12.08
C SER A 959 36.35 35.80 -12.35
N SER A 960 37.57 35.64 -12.89
CA SER A 960 38.45 36.76 -13.23
C SER A 960 37.90 37.62 -14.38
N LEU A 961 37.47 36.99 -15.48
CA LEU A 961 36.88 37.69 -16.64
C LEU A 961 35.58 38.40 -16.28
N VAL A 962 34.74 37.72 -15.51
CA VAL A 962 33.43 38.22 -15.09
C VAL A 962 33.56 39.36 -14.07
N SER A 963 34.52 39.28 -13.14
CA SER A 963 34.83 40.38 -12.24
C SER A 963 35.31 41.64 -12.98
N ALA A 964 36.14 41.48 -14.02
CA ALA A 964 36.61 42.61 -14.83
C ALA A 964 35.45 43.28 -15.60
N ALA A 965 34.58 42.49 -16.23
CA ALA A 965 33.39 42.98 -16.93
C ALA A 965 32.42 43.71 -15.98
N ALA A 966 32.29 43.22 -14.75
CA ALA A 966 31.47 43.82 -13.71
C ALA A 966 31.91 45.21 -13.29
N VAL A 967 33.20 45.34 -12.98
CA VAL A 967 33.80 46.57 -12.50
C VAL A 967 33.66 47.65 -13.58
N LEU A 968 33.90 47.27 -14.84
CA LEU A 968 33.67 48.16 -15.99
C LEU A 968 32.20 48.57 -16.12
N TYR A 969 31.26 47.64 -16.00
CA TYR A 969 29.83 47.95 -16.12
C TYR A 969 29.33 48.90 -15.01
N VAL A 970 29.65 48.61 -13.75
CA VAL A 970 29.24 49.44 -12.60
C VAL A 970 29.88 50.82 -12.64
N ALA A 971 31.14 50.93 -13.11
CA ALA A 971 31.82 52.21 -13.26
C ALA A 971 31.19 53.10 -14.35
N TYR A 972 30.68 52.51 -15.43
CA TYR A 972 30.11 53.26 -16.56
C TYR A 972 28.60 53.53 -16.43
N GLU A 973 27.85 52.73 -15.66
CA GLU A 973 26.39 52.90 -15.51
C GLU A 973 25.91 52.85 -14.03
N PRO A 974 26.17 53.90 -13.22
CA PRO A 974 25.91 53.87 -11.77
C PRO A 974 24.43 53.74 -11.35
N ARG A 975 23.49 54.04 -12.26
CA ARG A 975 22.04 53.92 -12.02
C ARG A 975 21.57 52.46 -11.93
N ALA A 976 22.37 51.53 -12.43
CA ALA A 976 22.17 50.08 -12.40
C ALA A 976 21.88 49.50 -10.99
N LEU A 977 22.28 50.20 -9.92
CA LEU A 977 22.10 49.77 -8.53
C LEU A 977 20.71 50.10 -7.94
N LYS A 978 19.82 50.80 -8.67
CA LYS A 978 18.46 51.13 -8.18
C LYS A 978 17.44 50.11 -8.68
N LEU A 979 16.78 49.40 -7.76
CA LEU A 979 15.78 48.36 -8.06
C LEU A 979 14.51 48.85 -8.77
N SER A 980 14.24 50.16 -8.75
CA SER A 980 13.01 50.76 -9.29
C SER A 980 13.03 50.96 -10.80
N ASP A 981 14.21 50.97 -11.44
CA ASP A 981 14.37 51.41 -12.82
C ASP A 981 14.91 50.23 -13.66
N LEU A 982 14.04 49.25 -13.92
CA LEU A 982 14.38 48.11 -14.79
C LEU A 982 14.35 48.57 -16.27
N PRO A 983 15.43 48.42 -17.05
CA PRO A 983 15.43 48.73 -18.47
C PRO A 983 14.56 47.74 -19.24
N ALA A 984 13.82 48.22 -20.25
CA ALA A 984 12.91 47.40 -21.05
C ALA A 984 13.57 46.62 -22.20
N ASP A 985 14.85 46.88 -22.51
CA ASP A 985 15.58 46.23 -23.61
C ASP A 985 16.94 45.66 -23.18
N ILE A 986 17.50 44.81 -24.04
CA ILE A 986 18.70 43.97 -23.86
C ILE A 986 19.89 44.78 -23.30
N THR A 987 20.33 44.47 -22.09
CA THR A 987 21.53 45.08 -21.48
C THR A 987 22.63 44.04 -21.24
N ILE A 988 23.90 44.48 -21.22
CA ILE A 988 25.09 43.68 -20.86
C ILE A 988 24.84 42.78 -19.62
N PRO A 989 24.15 43.24 -18.56
CA PRO A 989 23.73 42.42 -17.43
C PRO A 989 23.01 41.10 -17.75
N THR A 990 22.04 41.14 -18.68
CA THR A 990 21.24 39.96 -19.02
C THR A 990 22.10 38.92 -19.74
N ALA A 991 23.08 39.34 -20.55
CA ALA A 991 24.04 38.43 -21.18
C ALA A 991 24.98 37.79 -20.14
N ILE A 992 25.46 38.56 -19.17
CA ILE A 992 26.36 38.05 -18.12
C ILE A 992 25.63 37.04 -17.22
N THR A 993 24.38 37.29 -16.83
CA THR A 993 23.59 36.33 -16.02
C THR A 993 23.33 35.02 -16.78
N ALA A 994 23.04 35.08 -18.09
CA ALA A 994 22.88 33.89 -18.92
C ALA A 994 24.17 33.06 -18.98
N VAL A 995 25.32 33.72 -19.19
CA VAL A 995 26.64 33.05 -19.21
C VAL A 995 26.96 32.43 -17.84
N SER A 996 26.70 33.16 -16.76
CA SER A 996 26.90 32.69 -15.37
C SER A 996 26.10 31.42 -15.08
N THR A 997 24.84 31.38 -15.54
CA THR A 997 23.96 30.21 -15.39
C THR A 997 24.54 28.97 -16.06
N GLY A 998 25.11 29.12 -17.27
CA GLY A 998 25.79 28.03 -17.97
C GLY A 998 27.04 27.53 -17.23
N VAL A 999 27.81 28.44 -16.61
CA VAL A 999 29.00 28.08 -15.83
C VAL A 999 28.64 27.30 -14.56
N PHE A 1000 27.61 27.73 -13.82
CA PHE A 1000 27.16 26.99 -12.62
C PHE A 1000 26.60 25.62 -12.96
N ALA A 1001 25.90 25.49 -14.09
CA ALA A 1001 25.46 24.18 -14.59
C ALA A 1001 26.64 23.26 -14.90
N PHE A 1002 27.70 23.77 -15.53
CA PHE A 1002 28.91 23.00 -15.81
C PHE A 1002 29.64 22.56 -14.53
N ASN A 1003 29.79 23.46 -13.55
CA ASN A 1003 30.41 23.12 -12.26
C ASN A 1003 29.57 22.10 -11.46
N LEU A 1004 28.24 22.22 -11.48
CA LEU A 1004 27.34 21.22 -10.90
C LEU A 1004 27.53 19.85 -11.58
N TRP A 1005 27.62 19.83 -12.91
CA TRP A 1005 27.87 18.61 -13.67
C TRP A 1005 29.20 17.96 -13.30
N ILE A 1006 30.29 18.73 -13.15
CA ILE A 1006 31.58 18.18 -12.68
C ILE A 1006 31.45 17.58 -11.27
N CYS A 1007 30.82 18.29 -10.34
CA CYS A 1007 30.67 17.82 -8.95
C CYS A 1007 29.94 16.47 -8.89
N VAL A 1008 28.90 16.32 -9.72
CA VAL A 1008 28.12 15.08 -9.82
C VAL A 1008 28.92 13.99 -10.53
N ARG A 1009 29.52 14.29 -11.69
CA ARG A 1009 30.30 13.34 -12.50
C ARG A 1009 31.49 12.75 -11.73
N ALA A 1010 32.16 13.55 -10.89
CA ALA A 1010 33.29 13.11 -10.09
C ALA A 1010 32.88 12.24 -8.86
N ARG A 1011 31.58 11.93 -8.67
CA ARG A 1011 31.04 11.11 -7.56
C ARG A 1011 31.48 11.58 -6.17
N LEU A 1012 31.66 12.89 -5.97
CA LEU A 1012 32.13 13.48 -4.71
C LEU A 1012 31.02 13.63 -3.64
N PHE A 1013 30.02 12.74 -3.66
CA PHE A 1013 28.79 12.88 -2.88
C PHE A 1013 29.04 12.83 -1.37
N GLU A 1014 29.97 11.99 -0.91
CA GLU A 1014 30.26 11.83 0.53
C GLU A 1014 31.01 13.01 1.16
N ARG A 1015 31.71 13.85 0.37
CA ARG A 1015 32.54 14.94 0.91
C ARG A 1015 32.06 16.36 0.60
N THR A 1016 31.12 16.58 -0.34
CA THR A 1016 30.72 17.96 -0.70
C THR A 1016 29.25 18.12 -1.12
N MET A 1017 28.29 17.52 -0.38
CA MET A 1017 26.85 17.83 -0.48
C MET A 1017 26.55 19.34 -0.49
N LEU A 1018 27.31 20.11 0.29
CA LEU A 1018 27.19 21.57 0.36
C LEU A 1018 27.48 22.25 -1.00
N ALA A 1019 28.42 21.72 -1.79
CA ALA A 1019 28.78 22.28 -3.08
C ALA A 1019 27.71 21.98 -4.14
N ILE A 1020 27.16 20.76 -4.14
CA ILE A 1020 26.04 20.39 -5.01
C ILE A 1020 24.85 21.29 -4.71
N LEU A 1021 24.47 21.41 -3.43
CA LEU A 1021 23.37 22.27 -3.01
C LEU A 1021 23.63 23.74 -3.38
N GLN A 1022 24.85 24.25 -3.16
CA GLN A 1022 25.24 25.60 -3.54
C GLN A 1022 25.07 25.86 -5.05
N TYR A 1023 25.62 25.00 -5.92
CA TYR A 1023 25.54 25.20 -7.36
C TYR A 1023 24.12 24.97 -7.90
N THR A 1024 23.32 24.07 -7.31
CA THR A 1024 21.91 23.91 -7.64
C THR A 1024 21.10 25.16 -7.30
N VAL A 1025 21.30 25.74 -6.11
CA VAL A 1025 20.62 26.98 -5.71
C VAL A 1025 21.04 28.13 -6.61
N LEU A 1026 22.33 28.29 -6.91
CA LEU A 1026 22.83 29.33 -7.82
C LEU A 1026 22.27 29.15 -9.24
N LEU A 1027 22.22 27.91 -9.76
CA LEU A 1027 21.63 27.61 -11.06
C LEU A 1027 20.16 28.04 -11.14
N VAL A 1028 19.36 27.71 -10.13
CA VAL A 1028 17.94 28.07 -10.06
C VAL A 1028 17.75 29.59 -9.95
N LEU A 1029 18.54 30.25 -9.09
CA LEU A 1029 18.48 31.70 -8.89
C LEU A 1029 18.83 32.45 -10.18
N PHE A 1030 19.96 32.13 -10.80
CA PHE A 1030 20.45 32.82 -11.99
C PHE A 1030 19.59 32.51 -13.23
N GLY A 1031 19.16 31.26 -13.41
CA GLY A 1031 18.25 30.90 -14.50
C GLY A 1031 16.91 31.63 -14.41
N THR A 1032 16.39 31.81 -13.19
CA THR A 1032 15.15 32.58 -12.96
C THR A 1032 15.35 34.07 -13.20
N ALA A 1033 16.47 34.64 -12.75
CA ALA A 1033 16.81 36.05 -12.95
C ALA A 1033 16.96 36.39 -14.44
N THR A 1034 17.65 35.54 -15.21
CA THR A 1034 17.80 35.70 -16.67
C THR A 1034 16.44 35.56 -17.38
N PHE A 1035 15.58 34.63 -16.97
CA PHE A 1035 14.25 34.45 -17.58
C PHE A 1035 13.31 35.65 -17.37
N LYS A 1036 13.44 36.36 -16.25
CA LYS A 1036 12.56 37.51 -15.92
C LYS A 1036 13.16 38.87 -16.28
N GLY A 1037 14.42 38.94 -16.71
CA GLY A 1037 15.10 40.20 -17.00
C GLY A 1037 15.40 41.06 -15.76
N VAL A 1038 15.30 40.51 -14.55
CA VAL A 1038 15.46 41.24 -13.27
C VAL A 1038 16.88 41.05 -12.72
N GLY A 1039 17.88 41.38 -13.56
CA GLY A 1039 19.27 40.92 -13.35
C GLY A 1039 20.19 41.90 -12.62
N VAL A 1040 19.96 43.21 -12.66
CA VAL A 1040 21.05 44.19 -12.44
C VAL A 1040 21.60 44.26 -10.99
N PRO A 1041 20.77 44.28 -9.92
CA PRO A 1041 21.27 44.35 -8.54
C PRO A 1041 21.88 43.03 -8.04
N PHE A 1042 21.29 41.89 -8.44
CA PHE A 1042 21.82 40.56 -8.14
C PHE A 1042 23.13 40.31 -8.86
N LEU A 1043 23.22 40.76 -10.11
CA LEU A 1043 24.43 40.71 -10.89
C LEU A 1043 25.53 41.54 -10.22
N ALA A 1044 25.30 42.80 -9.83
CA ALA A 1044 26.32 43.59 -9.15
C ALA A 1044 26.86 42.92 -7.87
N ALA A 1045 25.99 42.31 -7.06
CA ALA A 1045 26.37 41.63 -5.83
C ALA A 1045 27.13 40.32 -6.06
N THR A 1046 26.72 39.50 -7.05
CA THR A 1046 27.41 38.25 -7.38
C THR A 1046 28.70 38.50 -8.15
N LEU A 1047 28.73 39.50 -9.02
CA LEU A 1047 29.93 39.90 -9.71
C LEU A 1047 31.02 40.43 -8.77
N ALA A 1048 30.64 41.21 -7.74
CA ALA A 1048 31.57 41.59 -6.69
C ALA A 1048 32.13 40.35 -5.96
N SER A 1049 31.30 39.32 -5.75
CA SER A 1049 31.69 38.09 -5.07
C SER A 1049 32.66 37.20 -5.84
N GLU A 1050 32.75 37.35 -7.16
CA GLU A 1050 33.74 36.62 -7.96
C GLU A 1050 35.17 37.08 -7.67
N VAL A 1051 35.36 38.31 -7.16
CA VAL A 1051 36.66 38.79 -6.67
C VAL A 1051 37.15 37.96 -5.48
N TYR A 1052 36.26 37.56 -4.58
CA TYR A 1052 36.60 36.62 -3.50
C TYR A 1052 36.88 35.22 -4.04
N SER A 1053 36.09 34.74 -5.00
CA SER A 1053 36.31 33.41 -5.61
C SER A 1053 37.72 33.29 -6.17
N VAL A 1054 38.25 34.35 -6.80
CA VAL A 1054 39.65 34.39 -7.29
C VAL A 1054 40.65 34.30 -6.15
N ALA A 1055 40.50 35.09 -5.07
CA ALA A 1055 41.42 35.07 -3.93
C ALA A 1055 41.41 33.70 -3.21
N PHE A 1056 40.22 33.12 -3.00
CA PHE A 1056 40.03 31.80 -2.41
C PHE A 1056 40.67 30.69 -3.25
N LEU A 1057 40.38 30.66 -4.55
CA LEU A 1057 40.90 29.65 -5.46
C LEU A 1057 42.43 29.78 -5.60
N LEU A 1058 42.98 30.99 -5.61
CA LEU A 1058 44.43 31.20 -5.62
C LEU A 1058 45.10 30.63 -4.36
N GLY A 1059 44.52 30.85 -3.17
CA GLY A 1059 45.02 30.27 -1.92
C GLY A 1059 44.96 28.73 -1.92
N LYS A 1060 43.84 28.17 -2.39
CA LYS A 1060 43.65 26.72 -2.52
C LYS A 1060 44.63 26.09 -3.53
N LEU A 1061 44.86 26.73 -4.68
CA LEU A 1061 45.82 26.29 -5.68
C LEU A 1061 47.25 26.33 -5.15
N GLN A 1062 47.62 27.35 -4.37
CA GLN A 1062 48.93 27.42 -3.70
C GLN A 1062 49.13 26.28 -2.70
N GLU A 1063 48.13 25.99 -1.87
CA GLU A 1063 48.18 24.91 -0.90
C GLU A 1063 48.29 23.53 -1.58
N MET A 1064 47.48 23.29 -2.60
CA MET A 1064 47.47 22.04 -3.37
C MET A 1064 48.74 21.84 -4.21
N ALA A 1065 49.38 22.91 -4.70
CA ALA A 1065 50.64 22.85 -5.43
C ALA A 1065 51.87 22.79 -4.51
N GLY A 1066 51.70 22.97 -3.19
CA GLY A 1066 52.81 23.08 -2.23
C GLY A 1066 53.69 24.33 -2.46
N LEU A 1067 53.20 25.31 -3.23
CA LEU A 1067 53.93 26.51 -3.63
C LEU A 1067 53.62 27.66 -2.68
N GLY A 1068 54.54 27.99 -1.78
CA GLY A 1068 54.45 29.23 -1.00
C GLY A 1068 55.36 29.28 0.23
N ASN A 1069 56.24 30.28 0.31
CA ASN A 1069 56.89 30.62 1.58
C ASN A 1069 55.85 31.18 2.59
N ALA A 1070 56.21 31.25 3.88
CA ALA A 1070 55.27 31.67 4.93
C ALA A 1070 54.67 33.07 4.68
N SER A 1071 55.45 33.98 4.11
CA SER A 1071 55.02 35.35 3.80
C SER A 1071 53.96 35.38 2.70
N LEU A 1072 54.13 34.62 1.61
CA LEU A 1072 53.17 34.57 0.50
C LEU A 1072 51.83 33.99 0.95
N ARG A 1073 51.86 32.93 1.79
CA ARG A 1073 50.66 32.33 2.40
C ARG A 1073 49.94 33.28 3.36
N HIS A 1074 50.69 34.13 4.06
CA HIS A 1074 50.12 35.16 4.92
C HIS A 1074 49.37 36.21 4.09
N TYR A 1075 49.97 36.71 3.01
CA TYR A 1075 49.33 37.71 2.14
C TYR A 1075 48.13 37.14 1.37
N THR A 1076 48.16 35.90 0.89
CA THR A 1076 47.01 35.28 0.23
C THR A 1076 45.85 35.04 1.19
N ARG A 1077 46.14 34.60 2.42
CA ARG A 1077 45.12 34.47 3.47
C ARG A 1077 44.53 35.82 3.89
N LEU A 1078 45.36 36.86 3.99
CA LEU A 1078 44.88 38.22 4.26
C LEU A 1078 44.00 38.74 3.12
N ALA A 1079 44.41 38.52 1.87
CA ALA A 1079 43.61 38.88 0.69
C ALA A 1079 42.28 38.13 0.66
N GLU A 1080 42.26 36.85 0.99
CA GLU A 1080 41.03 36.05 1.11
C GLU A 1080 40.10 36.59 2.20
N GLN A 1081 40.63 36.92 3.38
CA GLN A 1081 39.86 37.51 4.48
C GLN A 1081 39.25 38.87 4.09
N VAL A 1082 40.05 39.76 3.51
CA VAL A 1082 39.61 41.10 3.09
C VAL A 1082 38.56 41.00 1.99
N THR A 1083 38.79 40.18 0.97
CA THR A 1083 37.84 40.00 -0.14
C THR A 1083 36.57 39.26 0.30
N LEU A 1084 36.63 38.35 1.28
CA LEU A 1084 35.43 37.70 1.83
C LEU A 1084 34.48 38.74 2.43
N VAL A 1085 35.02 39.70 3.19
CA VAL A 1085 34.21 40.71 3.84
C VAL A 1085 33.71 41.74 2.83
N LEU A 1086 34.63 42.38 2.10
CA LEU A 1086 34.32 43.52 1.23
C LEU A 1086 33.60 43.12 -0.06
N CYS A 1087 33.97 41.97 -0.62
CA CYS A 1087 33.52 41.57 -1.95
C CYS A 1087 32.43 40.49 -1.90
N ARG A 1088 32.23 39.78 -0.76
CA ARG A 1088 31.25 38.69 -0.67
C ARG A 1088 30.19 38.88 0.41
N LEU A 1089 30.54 39.08 1.68
CA LEU A 1089 29.58 39.25 2.77
C LEU A 1089 28.78 40.55 2.65
N LEU A 1090 29.46 41.68 2.50
CA LEU A 1090 28.79 42.99 2.42
C LEU A 1090 27.85 43.07 1.20
N PRO A 1091 28.26 42.70 -0.03
CA PRO A 1091 27.38 42.79 -1.19
C PRO A 1091 26.17 41.86 -1.12
N HIS A 1092 26.32 40.63 -0.61
CA HIS A 1092 25.19 39.70 -0.47
C HIS A 1092 24.21 40.13 0.64
N THR A 1093 24.72 40.75 1.72
CA THR A 1093 23.87 41.31 2.77
C THR A 1093 23.04 42.48 2.24
N VAL A 1094 23.67 43.40 1.51
CA VAL A 1094 22.98 44.53 0.85
C VAL A 1094 21.94 44.02 -0.14
N ALA A 1095 22.29 43.04 -0.98
CA ALA A 1095 21.35 42.42 -1.91
C ALA A 1095 20.16 41.77 -1.18
N THR A 1096 20.38 41.13 -0.03
CA THR A 1096 19.30 40.51 0.75
C THR A 1096 18.33 41.55 1.30
N ILE A 1097 18.84 42.64 1.86
CA ILE A 1097 18.03 43.77 2.36
C ILE A 1097 17.19 44.33 1.21
N MET A 1098 17.83 44.53 0.06
CA MET A 1098 17.20 45.00 -1.16
C MET A 1098 16.03 44.12 -1.64
N VAL A 1099 16.17 42.79 -1.58
CA VAL A 1099 15.11 41.82 -1.90
C VAL A 1099 13.95 41.92 -0.92
N VAL A 1100 14.25 41.90 0.39
CA VAL A 1100 13.25 41.96 1.46
C VAL A 1100 12.42 43.25 1.37
N MET A 1101 13.05 44.36 1.01
CA MET A 1101 12.39 45.67 0.94
C MET A 1101 11.53 45.85 -0.33
N ASN A 1102 11.67 45.01 -1.36
CA ASN A 1102 10.98 45.19 -2.65
C ASN A 1102 10.28 43.92 -3.18
N PRO A 1103 9.35 43.30 -2.42
CA PRO A 1103 8.69 42.05 -2.81
C PRO A 1103 7.88 42.17 -4.11
N ARG A 1104 7.35 43.36 -4.41
CA ARG A 1104 6.51 43.61 -5.59
C ARG A 1104 7.29 43.52 -6.91
N SER A 1105 8.61 43.71 -6.88
CA SER A 1105 9.47 43.68 -8.08
C SER A 1105 9.64 42.28 -8.68
N PHE A 1106 9.20 41.21 -7.98
CA PHE A 1106 9.38 39.82 -8.42
C PHE A 1106 8.18 39.23 -9.17
N GLY A 1107 7.05 39.94 -9.24
CA GLY A 1107 5.87 39.58 -10.05
C GLY A 1107 5.13 38.28 -9.66
N SER A 1108 5.68 37.43 -8.78
CA SER A 1108 4.95 36.32 -8.16
C SER A 1108 5.49 35.95 -6.77
N PRO A 1109 4.61 35.57 -5.82
CA PRO A 1109 5.01 35.17 -4.46
C PRO A 1109 5.94 33.95 -4.43
N LEU A 1110 5.77 33.02 -5.36
CA LEU A 1110 6.61 31.81 -5.46
C LEU A 1110 8.06 32.19 -5.79
N TYR A 1111 8.27 33.11 -6.74
CA TYR A 1111 9.61 33.57 -7.13
C TYR A 1111 10.28 34.38 -6.02
N TYR A 1112 9.51 35.24 -5.35
CA TYR A 1112 9.99 35.96 -4.18
C TYR A 1112 10.44 35.00 -3.06
N GLY A 1113 9.65 33.96 -2.78
CA GLY A 1113 9.98 32.93 -1.81
C GLY A 1113 11.26 32.15 -2.17
N MET A 1114 11.38 31.70 -3.42
CA MET A 1114 12.60 31.00 -3.90
C MET A 1114 13.85 31.88 -3.79
N CYS A 1115 13.73 33.16 -4.12
CA CYS A 1115 14.83 34.12 -4.02
C CYS A 1115 15.26 34.36 -2.57
N LEU A 1116 14.31 34.56 -1.66
CA LEU A 1116 14.58 34.71 -0.23
C LEU A 1116 15.29 33.49 0.36
N VAL A 1117 14.82 32.29 0.04
CA VAL A 1117 15.44 31.03 0.51
C VAL A 1117 16.86 30.90 -0.02
N GLY A 1118 17.08 31.20 -1.30
CA GLY A 1118 18.42 31.16 -1.90
C GLY A 1118 19.40 32.18 -1.30
N MET A 1119 18.93 33.40 -1.02
CA MET A 1119 19.74 34.45 -0.37
C MET A 1119 20.06 34.10 1.10
N ALA A 1120 19.07 33.57 1.83
CA ALA A 1120 19.27 33.10 3.21
C ALA A 1120 20.32 31.98 3.27
N PHE A 1121 20.23 31.00 2.37
CA PHE A 1121 21.21 29.91 2.29
C PHE A 1121 22.61 30.41 1.91
N THR A 1122 22.71 31.33 0.94
CA THR A 1122 24.00 31.88 0.50
C THR A 1122 24.68 32.69 1.60
N ASN A 1123 23.92 33.50 2.35
CA ASN A 1123 24.46 34.24 3.50
C ASN A 1123 24.87 33.31 4.64
N TRP A 1124 24.08 32.26 4.91
CA TRP A 1124 24.45 31.23 5.89
C TRP A 1124 25.81 30.60 5.54
N LEU A 1125 26.00 30.24 4.26
CA LEU A 1125 27.27 29.69 3.78
C LEU A 1125 28.43 30.67 3.91
N ASN A 1126 28.20 31.95 3.58
CA ASN A 1126 29.23 32.99 3.70
C ASN A 1126 29.62 33.25 5.17
N LEU A 1127 28.66 33.25 6.09
CA LEU A 1127 28.91 33.36 7.53
C LEU A 1127 29.66 32.15 8.07
N HIS A 1128 29.31 30.95 7.62
CA HIS A 1128 30.03 29.73 7.97
C HIS A 1128 31.51 29.79 7.51
N LYS A 1129 31.75 30.24 6.27
CA LYS A 1129 33.11 30.45 5.74
C LYS A 1129 33.87 31.51 6.53
N ALA A 1130 33.22 32.60 6.90
CA ALA A 1130 33.84 33.64 7.73
C ALA A 1130 34.26 33.10 9.10
N ALA A 1131 33.42 32.30 9.75
CA ALA A 1131 33.76 31.64 11.01
C ALA A 1131 35.03 30.76 10.85
N LEU A 1132 35.14 29.99 9.77
CA LEU A 1132 36.33 29.16 9.51
C LEU A 1132 37.60 29.98 9.20
N LEU A 1133 37.44 31.12 8.51
CA LEU A 1133 38.57 31.95 8.06
C LEU A 1133 39.14 32.88 9.14
N PHE A 1134 38.29 33.38 10.04
CA PHE A 1134 38.65 34.36 11.06
C PHE A 1134 38.88 33.76 12.44
N VAL A 1135 38.37 32.56 12.75
CA VAL A 1135 38.64 31.87 14.01
C VAL A 1135 39.96 31.10 13.90
N THR A 1136 40.97 31.51 14.67
CA THR A 1136 42.28 30.85 14.68
C THR A 1136 42.26 29.55 15.50
N ARG A 1137 43.08 28.55 15.12
CA ARG A 1137 43.22 27.26 15.85
C ARG A 1137 43.35 27.40 17.38
N PRO A 1138 44.15 28.34 17.93
CA PRO A 1138 44.28 28.50 19.38
C PRO A 1138 42.98 28.94 20.06
N VAL A 1139 42.11 29.67 19.37
CA VAL A 1139 40.79 30.09 19.88
C VAL A 1139 39.79 28.93 19.77
N ALA A 1140 39.80 28.16 18.68
CA ALA A 1140 38.95 26.98 18.54
C ALA A 1140 39.26 25.89 19.60
N GLU A 1141 40.54 25.66 19.90
CA GLU A 1141 40.98 24.71 20.93
C GLU A 1141 40.67 25.21 22.35
N LYS A 1142 40.88 26.50 22.65
CA LYS A 1142 40.60 27.09 23.97
C LYS A 1142 39.12 27.08 24.34
N TRP A 1143 38.23 27.07 23.35
CA TRP A 1143 36.78 27.02 23.54
C TRP A 1143 36.16 25.64 23.26
N GLN A 1144 36.98 24.60 23.07
CA GLN A 1144 36.55 23.23 22.73
C GLN A 1144 35.55 23.17 21.55
N LEU A 1145 35.74 24.02 20.55
CA LEU A 1145 34.83 24.11 19.42
C LEU A 1145 35.13 22.98 18.40
N THR A 1146 34.34 21.92 18.41
CA THR A 1146 34.22 20.94 17.32
C THR A 1146 33.58 21.57 16.08
N SER A 1147 33.83 21.07 14.86
CA SER A 1147 33.24 21.57 13.61
C SER A 1147 31.70 21.63 13.61
N SER A 1148 31.05 20.77 14.40
CA SER A 1148 29.60 20.77 14.68
C SER A 1148 29.18 21.86 15.69
N SER A 1149 30.02 22.20 16.67
CA SER A 1149 29.72 23.22 17.69
C SER A 1149 29.83 24.69 17.21
N ILE A 1150 30.65 24.98 16.19
CA ILE A 1150 30.70 26.29 15.51
C ILE A 1150 29.30 26.69 14.98
N MET A 1151 28.49 25.69 14.65
CA MET A 1151 27.13 25.83 14.11
C MET A 1151 26.11 26.28 15.17
N ALA A 1152 26.28 25.89 16.43
CA ALA A 1152 25.40 26.30 17.53
C ALA A 1152 25.70 27.73 18.01
N THR A 1153 26.98 28.11 18.08
CA THR A 1153 27.41 29.43 18.58
C THR A 1153 27.07 30.56 17.60
N ALA A 1154 27.12 30.30 16.29
CA ALA A 1154 26.72 31.29 15.28
C ALA A 1154 25.21 31.59 15.28
N MET A 1155 24.39 30.63 15.70
CA MET A 1155 22.95 30.82 15.91
C MET A 1155 22.63 31.48 17.27
N ALA A 1156 23.51 31.35 18.26
CA ALA A 1156 23.37 31.91 19.60
C ALA A 1156 23.95 33.33 19.79
N CYS A 1157 24.79 33.84 18.87
CA CYS A 1157 25.31 35.22 18.92
C CYS A 1157 24.28 36.28 18.47
N LYS A 1158 23.11 36.24 19.09
CA LYS A 1158 22.16 37.35 19.17
C LYS A 1158 21.63 37.44 20.60
N LEU A 1159 22.51 37.44 21.62
CA LEU A 1159 22.28 37.93 23.00
C LEU A 1159 23.49 37.64 23.92
N HIS A 1160 24.61 38.36 23.76
CA HIS A 1160 25.38 38.80 24.93
C HIS A 1160 26.24 40.03 24.59
N LYS A 1161 26.11 41.05 25.43
CA LYS A 1161 26.90 42.29 25.41
C LYS A 1161 28.34 41.98 25.84
N GLU A 1162 29.29 42.30 24.97
CA GLU A 1162 30.47 43.14 25.22
C GLU A 1162 31.04 43.61 23.87
#